data_AF-A0A7M4EY07-F1
#
_entry.id   AF-A0A7M4EY07-F1
#
_cell.length_a   1.000
_cell.length_b   1.000
_cell.length_c   1.000
_cell.angle_alpha   90.00
_cell.angle_beta   90.00
_cell.angle_gamma   90.00
#
_symmetry.space_group_name_H-M   'P 1'
#
loop_
_entity.id
_entity.type
_entity.pdbx_description
1 polymer ?
#
loop_
_entity_poly.entity_id
_entity_poly.type
_entity_poly.pdbx_seq_one_letter_code
_entity_poly.pdbx_strand_id
1 'polypeptide(L)'
;MRPPRKAGSLAAAGPHSRQAPRLADSMSQQPPRVLIPGSPCAPPSPDSVSQQPSRTADPPSRQPQRALPFPGLRGPAERNRAGPGRAMASCADILRSEFPELDGEVFAYVTGVLHSGGADFESEDELFDAVGELLQDVSRDSKDDEDIRDVCRRMYDALHMDDEKPRGCNQVLLDAPIQLSQITDGCDAGVDLLPQLLLKRDQTSMVNVKKLQKAEARLKAKQDKRMEKDTLKSSNPLVLEEASASQAASKKETRMESSGKNKSYDVRIENFDVSFGERVLLAGSDLNLAFGRRYGLVGRNGLGKTTLLKMIASRSLRIPSHIRILHVEQEVAGDDTPALQSVLECDIMREGLLHEEKELTARVNAGRAEGTEGARLSEIYAKLEEIEADKAPARASVILAGLGFSAKMQQQMTKEFSGGWRMRLALARALFARPDLLLLDEPTNMLDVRAILWLENYLQTWQSTILVVSHDRNFLNAVATDIIHLHSQRLNAYRGDFENFMKIKEERLKNQQREYEAQQQYREHIQVFIDRFRYNANRASQVQSKLKLLEKLPELKAVDKESEVIMKFPDGFEKFSPPILQLDEVDFYYDSNNYIFRGLSVSADLESRICVVGENGAGKSTMLKILMGDLAPVRGIRHAHRNLKIGYFSQHHVDQLDLNISAVELLAKKFPGKTEEEYRHQLGSYGVSGELAVRPVASLSGGQKSRVAFAQMTMLCPNFYILDEPTNHLDMETIEALAKALNKFRGGVILVSHDERFIRLLCQELWVCEKATVTRIEGGFDEYRDILQEQFRKEGFL
;
A
#
# COMPACT_ATOMS: atom_id res chain seq x y z
N MET A 1 -66.89 3.78 56.54
CA MET A 1 -66.81 2.72 57.58
C MET A 1 -65.39 2.67 58.15
N ARG A 2 -65.14 1.93 59.25
CA ARG A 2 -63.82 1.77 59.89
C ARG A 2 -63.12 0.44 59.48
N PRO A 3 -61.80 0.28 59.74
CA PRO A 3 -60.94 -0.79 59.18
C PRO A 3 -60.73 -1.99 60.12
N PRO A 4 -59.83 -2.93 59.79
CA PRO A 4 -58.58 -3.09 60.59
C PRO A 4 -57.31 -3.38 59.72
N ARG A 5 -56.13 -2.74 59.91
CA ARG A 5 -54.99 -2.99 60.87
C ARG A 5 -54.01 -4.11 60.41
N LYS A 6 -52.69 -4.15 60.73
CA LYS A 6 -51.71 -3.40 61.60
C LYS A 6 -50.27 -3.62 61.02
N ALA A 7 -49.31 -2.69 61.01
CA ALA A 7 -48.28 -2.32 62.03
C ALA A 7 -47.35 -3.46 62.53
N GLY A 8 -46.04 -3.31 62.80
CA GLY A 8 -45.03 -2.21 62.76
C GLY A 8 -43.61 -2.83 62.59
N SER A 9 -42.41 -2.29 62.88
CA SER A 9 -41.82 -1.02 63.43
C SER A 9 -40.36 -0.90 62.84
N LEU A 10 -39.60 0.21 62.76
CA LEU A 10 -39.02 1.18 63.74
C LEU A 10 -38.20 0.52 64.89
N ALA A 11 -36.99 0.98 65.32
CA ALA A 11 -36.04 1.98 64.78
C ALA A 11 -34.68 2.02 65.57
N ALA A 12 -33.75 2.88 65.12
CA ALA A 12 -32.76 3.66 65.91
C ALA A 12 -31.33 3.13 66.25
N ALA A 13 -30.34 3.82 65.65
CA ALA A 13 -29.18 4.53 66.23
C ALA A 13 -28.21 3.90 67.26
N GLY A 14 -26.89 4.19 67.07
CA GLY A 14 -25.89 4.23 68.15
C GLY A 14 -24.48 3.76 67.76
N PRO A 15 -23.42 4.59 67.85
CA PRO A 15 -22.02 4.18 67.59
C PRO A 15 -21.23 3.90 68.88
N HIS A 16 -20.11 3.18 68.80
CA HIS A 16 -18.92 3.45 69.62
C HIS A 16 -17.62 2.88 69.03
N SER A 17 -16.49 3.22 69.66
CA SER A 17 -15.13 3.17 69.10
C SER A 17 -14.17 2.28 69.91
N ARG A 18 -12.95 2.10 69.38
CA ARG A 18 -11.81 1.33 69.93
C ARG A 18 -11.94 -0.19 69.65
N GLN A 19 -10.85 -0.97 69.58
CA GLN A 19 -9.50 -0.75 70.11
C GLN A 19 -8.41 -1.40 69.21
N ALA A 20 -7.15 -0.97 69.33
CA ALA A 20 -6.01 -1.56 68.63
C ALA A 20 -5.34 -2.69 69.44
N PRO A 21 -4.37 -3.40 68.84
CA PRO A 21 -3.04 -3.42 69.45
C PRO A 21 -1.92 -2.90 68.50
N ARG A 22 -0.74 -2.68 69.08
CA ARG A 22 0.53 -2.26 68.45
C ARG A 22 1.63 -3.31 68.74
N LEU A 23 2.84 -3.04 68.24
CA LEU A 23 4.16 -3.60 68.61
C LEU A 23 4.58 -4.88 67.84
N ALA A 24 5.84 -5.04 67.40
CA ALA A 24 6.97 -4.10 67.42
C ALA A 24 7.95 -4.26 66.24
N ASP A 25 8.40 -3.10 65.76
CA ASP A 25 9.76 -2.70 65.36
C ASP A 25 10.87 -3.77 65.14
N SER A 26 11.55 -3.70 63.98
CA SER A 26 13.00 -3.43 63.97
C SER A 26 13.51 -2.80 62.66
N MET A 27 14.32 -1.76 62.85
CA MET A 27 15.50 -1.29 62.09
C MET A 27 16.16 -2.24 61.06
N SER A 28 16.94 -1.78 60.06
CA SER A 28 17.21 -0.45 59.45
C SER A 28 18.23 -0.64 58.28
N GLN A 29 18.78 0.46 57.73
CA GLN A 29 19.93 0.58 56.79
C GLN A 29 19.62 0.72 55.29
N GLN A 30 20.03 1.89 54.76
CA GLN A 30 20.54 2.10 53.40
C GLN A 30 22.10 2.13 53.49
N PRO A 31 22.83 2.29 52.36
CA PRO A 31 22.87 1.47 51.15
C PRO A 31 24.32 0.96 50.95
N PRO A 32 24.68 0.45 49.75
CA PRO A 32 26.01 0.73 49.22
C PRO A 32 25.98 1.37 47.82
N ARG A 33 27.13 1.93 47.44
CA ARG A 33 27.38 2.67 46.19
C ARG A 33 28.56 2.01 45.45
N VAL A 34 28.54 2.06 44.13
CA VAL A 34 29.70 1.93 43.22
C VAL A 34 30.46 0.59 43.20
N LEU A 35 30.54 -0.03 42.03
CA LEU A 35 31.81 -0.42 41.41
C LEU A 35 31.65 -0.50 39.88
N ILE A 36 32.71 -0.18 39.15
CA ILE A 36 32.76 -0.13 37.67
C ILE A 36 33.90 -1.03 37.21
N PRO A 37 33.65 -1.89 36.21
CA PRO A 37 34.52 -1.88 35.03
C PRO A 37 33.72 -1.88 33.70
N GLY A 38 34.25 -1.39 32.58
CA GLY A 38 35.54 -0.70 32.45
C GLY A 38 36.44 -1.10 31.27
N SER A 39 35.92 -1.52 30.12
CA SER A 39 36.69 -1.53 28.84
C SER A 39 35.78 -1.67 27.62
N PRO A 40 36.19 -1.16 26.42
CA PRO A 40 35.38 -1.18 25.20
C PRO A 40 35.75 -2.32 24.25
N CYS A 41 34.86 -2.63 23.30
CA CYS A 41 35.16 -3.39 22.09
C CYS A 41 34.99 -2.48 20.85
N ALA A 42 36.03 -2.41 20.02
CA ALA A 42 36.04 -1.71 18.73
C ALA A 42 35.77 -2.70 17.57
N PRO A 43 35.34 -2.24 16.39
CA PRO A 43 34.99 -3.13 15.27
C PRO A 43 36.23 -3.68 14.53
N PRO A 44 36.11 -4.82 13.80
CA PRO A 44 37.20 -5.39 13.03
C PRO A 44 37.42 -4.68 11.68
N SER A 45 38.69 -4.53 11.30
CA SER A 45 39.13 -4.25 9.93
C SER A 45 39.36 -5.54 9.12
N PRO A 46 39.24 -5.53 7.79
CA PRO A 46 39.47 -6.73 6.97
C PRO A 46 40.95 -6.95 6.66
N ASP A 47 41.41 -8.20 6.76
CA ASP A 47 42.75 -8.61 6.34
C ASP A 47 42.77 -9.18 4.90
N SER A 48 43.89 -8.98 4.21
CA SER A 48 44.08 -9.35 2.81
C SER A 48 44.58 -10.78 2.62
N VAL A 49 44.13 -11.45 1.55
CA VAL A 49 44.85 -12.60 0.96
C VAL A 49 45.08 -12.35 -0.52
N SER A 50 46.34 -12.39 -0.94
CA SER A 50 46.76 -12.23 -2.33
C SER A 50 47.09 -13.58 -2.98
N GLN A 51 46.88 -13.68 -4.29
CA GLN A 51 47.51 -14.68 -5.15
C GLN A 51 47.98 -14.02 -6.44
N GLN A 52 49.18 -14.38 -6.90
CA GLN A 52 49.81 -13.83 -8.11
C GLN A 52 49.60 -14.73 -9.33
N PRO A 53 49.60 -14.19 -10.56
CA PRO A 53 49.46 -14.95 -11.81
C PRO A 53 50.79 -15.51 -12.32
N SER A 54 50.72 -16.49 -13.24
CA SER A 54 51.84 -17.04 -14.00
C SER A 54 51.89 -16.53 -15.45
N ARG A 55 53.06 -16.61 -16.11
CA ARG A 55 53.35 -16.03 -17.44
C ARG A 55 53.48 -17.08 -18.56
N THR A 56 53.22 -16.67 -19.81
CA THR A 56 53.88 -17.05 -21.09
C THR A 56 53.07 -16.44 -22.27
N ALA A 57 53.57 -16.05 -23.45
CA ALA A 57 54.92 -15.78 -23.98
C ALA A 57 54.82 -14.89 -25.27
N ASP A 58 55.95 -14.38 -25.79
CA ASP A 58 56.12 -13.52 -26.98
C ASP A 58 55.97 -14.28 -28.36
N PRO A 59 56.22 -13.73 -29.59
CA PRO A 59 56.68 -12.38 -30.01
C PRO A 59 55.99 -11.73 -31.27
N PRO A 60 56.37 -10.48 -31.69
CA PRO A 60 55.77 -9.73 -32.82
C PRO A 60 56.68 -9.58 -34.07
N SER A 61 56.20 -8.96 -35.18
CA SER A 61 57.11 -8.39 -36.21
C SER A 61 56.52 -7.31 -37.17
N ARG A 62 57.42 -6.41 -37.64
CA ARG A 62 57.42 -5.57 -38.88
C ARG A 62 56.77 -4.16 -38.93
N GLN A 63 57.68 -3.17 -38.96
CA GLN A 63 57.60 -1.82 -39.55
C GLN A 63 57.77 -1.88 -41.11
N PRO A 64 58.19 -0.84 -41.90
CA PRO A 64 58.39 0.61 -41.64
C PRO A 64 57.94 1.60 -42.76
N GLN A 65 58.09 2.92 -42.51
CA GLN A 65 58.83 3.94 -43.32
C GLN A 65 58.12 5.33 -43.39
N ARG A 66 58.76 6.49 -43.71
CA ARG A 66 60.10 7.11 -43.47
C ARG A 66 60.21 8.41 -44.32
N ALA A 67 60.52 9.59 -43.76
CA ALA A 67 61.21 10.71 -44.47
C ALA A 67 61.51 11.95 -43.59
N LEU A 68 62.50 12.74 -44.01
CA LEU A 68 63.03 14.04 -43.51
C LEU A 68 63.26 14.96 -44.76
N PRO A 69 63.53 16.31 -44.73
CA PRO A 69 64.58 16.95 -43.91
C PRO A 69 64.48 18.48 -43.55
N PHE A 70 65.53 18.96 -42.88
CA PHE A 70 66.04 20.35 -42.66
C PHE A 70 66.41 21.10 -43.98
N PRO A 71 66.82 22.41 -44.05
CA PRO A 71 67.50 23.25 -43.01
C PRO A 71 67.20 24.79 -42.97
N GLY A 72 67.92 25.56 -42.13
CA GLY A 72 68.01 27.04 -42.21
C GLY A 72 68.79 27.74 -41.06
N LEU A 73 69.54 28.82 -41.34
CA LEU A 73 70.41 29.56 -40.38
C LEU A 73 70.44 31.08 -40.65
N ARG A 74 70.32 31.92 -39.60
CA ARG A 74 70.99 33.22 -39.31
C ARG A 74 70.12 34.19 -38.48
N GLY A 75 70.77 35.01 -37.63
CA GLY A 75 70.23 36.26 -37.05
C GLY A 75 71.01 37.49 -37.58
N PRO A 76 71.06 38.66 -36.89
CA PRO A 76 70.48 38.99 -35.58
C PRO A 76 69.73 40.35 -35.50
N ALA A 77 69.21 40.67 -34.30
CA ALA A 77 69.00 42.00 -33.69
C ALA A 77 68.22 43.13 -34.42
N GLU A 78 67.15 43.62 -33.79
CA GLU A 78 67.12 45.00 -33.27
C GLU A 78 66.10 45.18 -32.12
N ARG A 79 66.16 46.31 -31.39
CA ARG A 79 65.28 46.61 -30.23
C ARG A 79 64.17 47.58 -30.63
N ASN A 80 62.93 47.33 -30.18
CA ASN A 80 61.97 48.41 -29.93
C ASN A 80 60.89 48.02 -28.89
N ARG A 81 60.16 49.03 -28.38
CA ARG A 81 59.24 48.93 -27.23
C ARG A 81 57.99 48.09 -27.53
N ALA A 82 57.53 47.31 -26.55
CA ALA A 82 56.21 46.65 -26.53
C ALA A 82 55.68 46.55 -25.08
N GLY A 83 54.36 46.50 -24.89
CA GLY A 83 53.68 46.48 -23.58
C GLY A 83 53.09 45.11 -23.19
N PRO A 84 52.01 45.06 -22.38
CA PRO A 84 51.60 43.88 -21.60
C PRO A 84 51.18 42.63 -22.40
N GLY A 85 51.02 42.72 -23.73
CA GLY A 85 50.79 41.55 -24.57
C GLY A 85 51.96 40.55 -24.59
N ARG A 86 53.15 40.91 -24.07
CA ARG A 86 54.34 40.05 -24.10
C ARG A 86 54.38 38.99 -23.00
N ALA A 87 53.87 39.30 -21.80
CA ALA A 87 53.70 38.34 -20.70
C ALA A 87 52.71 37.23 -21.10
N MET A 88 51.53 37.63 -21.58
CA MET A 88 50.48 36.71 -22.06
C MET A 88 50.95 35.76 -23.18
N ALA A 89 51.78 36.24 -24.10
CA ALA A 89 52.40 35.39 -25.12
C ALA A 89 53.29 34.31 -24.49
N SER A 90 54.12 34.69 -23.50
CA SER A 90 54.97 33.73 -22.77
C SER A 90 54.15 32.66 -22.06
N CYS A 91 53.04 33.01 -21.40
CA CYS A 91 52.17 32.03 -20.73
C CYS A 91 51.49 31.07 -21.71
N ALA A 92 51.03 31.58 -22.87
CA ALA A 92 50.44 30.76 -23.93
C ALA A 92 51.46 29.81 -24.60
N ASP A 93 52.71 30.24 -24.72
CA ASP A 93 53.80 29.42 -25.27
C ASP A 93 54.30 28.39 -24.25
N ILE A 94 54.34 28.71 -22.94
CA ILE A 94 54.59 27.74 -21.87
C ILE A 94 53.56 26.60 -21.94
N LEU A 95 52.26 26.92 -21.95
CA LEU A 95 51.19 25.91 -22.05
C LEU A 95 51.35 24.98 -23.26
N ARG A 96 51.67 25.52 -24.45
CA ARG A 96 51.90 24.72 -25.66
C ARG A 96 53.15 23.87 -25.61
N SER A 97 54.19 24.33 -24.92
CA SER A 97 55.44 23.58 -24.76
C SER A 97 55.32 22.44 -23.75
N GLU A 98 54.50 22.63 -22.72
CA GLU A 98 54.33 21.69 -21.61
C GLU A 98 53.20 20.67 -21.86
N PHE A 99 52.17 21.04 -22.63
CA PHE A 99 51.00 20.20 -22.92
C PHE A 99 50.62 20.27 -24.42
N PRO A 100 51.37 19.59 -25.31
CA PRO A 100 51.18 19.69 -26.76
C PRO A 100 49.90 19.03 -27.29
N GLU A 101 49.21 18.21 -26.48
CA GLU A 101 47.96 17.51 -26.83
C GLU A 101 46.70 18.20 -26.25
N LEU A 102 46.83 19.42 -25.71
CA LEU A 102 45.70 20.20 -25.19
C LEU A 102 44.63 20.46 -26.26
N ASP A 103 43.38 20.07 -25.97
CA ASP A 103 42.24 20.33 -26.85
C ASP A 103 41.99 21.85 -26.98
N GLY A 104 41.56 22.29 -28.17
CA GLY A 104 41.47 23.70 -28.55
C GLY A 104 40.49 24.50 -27.69
N GLU A 105 39.40 23.88 -27.23
CA GLU A 105 38.44 24.51 -26.33
C GLU A 105 39.00 24.66 -24.90
N VAL A 106 39.76 23.68 -24.41
CA VAL A 106 40.43 23.74 -23.10
C VAL A 106 41.55 24.79 -23.12
N PHE A 107 42.36 24.82 -24.18
CA PHE A 107 43.40 25.83 -24.37
C PHE A 107 42.80 27.25 -24.42
N ALA A 108 41.67 27.43 -25.14
CA ALA A 108 40.95 28.70 -25.18
C ALA A 108 40.33 29.09 -23.83
N TYR A 109 39.83 28.13 -23.05
CA TYR A 109 39.34 28.37 -21.69
C TYR A 109 40.47 28.81 -20.75
N VAL A 110 41.57 28.06 -20.68
CA VAL A 110 42.70 28.36 -19.79
C VAL A 110 43.35 29.70 -20.15
N THR A 111 43.60 29.97 -21.44
CA THR A 111 44.12 31.28 -21.86
C THR A 111 43.11 32.41 -21.65
N GLY A 112 41.81 32.14 -21.72
CA GLY A 112 40.75 33.07 -21.34
C GLY A 112 40.74 33.40 -19.84
N VAL A 113 40.86 32.40 -18.97
CA VAL A 113 40.98 32.57 -17.52
C VAL A 113 42.19 33.45 -17.18
N LEU A 114 43.38 33.09 -17.70
CA LEU A 114 44.61 33.86 -17.54
C LEU A 114 44.45 35.30 -18.04
N HIS A 115 43.85 35.50 -19.22
CA HIS A 115 43.63 36.84 -19.77
C HIS A 115 42.66 37.69 -18.93
N SER A 116 41.67 37.06 -18.29
CA SER A 116 40.65 37.75 -17.48
C SER A 116 41.07 38.01 -16.03
N GLY A 117 41.87 37.13 -15.42
CA GLY A 117 42.25 37.17 -14.00
C GLY A 117 43.73 37.43 -13.75
N GLY A 118 44.55 37.66 -14.77
CA GLY A 118 46.01 37.81 -14.64
C GLY A 118 46.54 39.02 -13.85
N ALA A 119 45.66 39.76 -13.18
CA ALA A 119 45.99 40.80 -12.18
C ALA A 119 45.22 40.63 -10.85
N ASP A 120 44.44 39.55 -10.72
CA ASP A 120 43.55 39.24 -9.59
C ASP A 120 43.99 37.97 -8.82
N PHE A 121 45.05 37.27 -9.26
CA PHE A 121 45.67 36.15 -8.53
C PHE A 121 46.73 36.69 -7.56
N GLU A 122 46.56 36.51 -6.26
CA GLU A 122 47.53 36.96 -5.25
C GLU A 122 48.55 35.86 -4.86
N SER A 123 48.35 34.63 -5.35
CA SER A 123 49.23 33.50 -5.07
C SER A 123 49.25 32.41 -6.17
N GLU A 124 50.30 31.58 -6.14
CA GLU A 124 50.46 30.40 -7.01
C GLU A 124 49.34 29.35 -6.78
N ASP A 125 48.94 29.15 -5.52
CA ASP A 125 47.90 28.18 -5.16
C ASP A 125 46.51 28.60 -5.70
N GLU A 126 46.18 29.89 -5.76
CA GLU A 126 44.93 30.36 -6.38
C GLU A 126 44.89 30.12 -7.90
N LEU A 127 46.04 30.19 -8.58
CA LEU A 127 46.14 29.85 -10.00
C LEU A 127 46.01 28.33 -10.20
N PHE A 128 46.59 27.53 -9.29
CA PHE A 128 46.43 26.07 -9.28
C PHE A 128 44.98 25.65 -9.00
N ASP A 129 44.30 26.25 -8.02
CA ASP A 129 42.88 26.00 -7.72
C ASP A 129 41.93 26.40 -8.88
N ALA A 130 42.34 27.33 -9.74
CA ALA A 130 41.53 27.80 -10.88
C ALA A 130 41.73 27.01 -12.18
N VAL A 131 42.88 26.35 -12.35
CA VAL A 131 43.32 25.76 -13.63
C VAL A 131 43.93 24.35 -13.48
N GLY A 132 44.51 24.02 -12.33
CA GLY A 132 45.26 22.79 -12.07
C GLY A 132 44.44 21.52 -12.26
N GLU A 133 43.20 21.46 -11.77
CA GLU A 133 42.30 20.31 -11.94
C GLU A 133 42.08 19.98 -13.43
N LEU A 134 41.95 20.99 -14.29
CA LEU A 134 41.84 20.83 -15.75
C LEU A 134 43.16 20.44 -16.42
N LEU A 135 44.31 20.80 -15.86
CA LEU A 135 45.62 20.37 -16.38
C LEU A 135 45.97 18.94 -15.94
N GLN A 136 45.59 18.54 -14.71
CA GLN A 136 45.67 17.15 -14.22
C GLN A 136 44.81 16.22 -15.08
N ASP A 137 43.57 16.63 -15.39
CA ASP A 137 42.64 15.80 -16.16
C ASP A 137 43.00 15.67 -17.65
N VAL A 138 43.96 16.48 -18.12
CA VAL A 138 44.61 16.36 -19.45
C VAL A 138 45.97 15.66 -19.37
N SER A 139 46.73 15.79 -18.27
CA SER A 139 48.06 15.19 -18.12
C SER A 139 48.02 13.66 -17.90
N ARG A 140 47.06 13.20 -17.08
CA ARG A 140 46.64 11.83 -16.68
C ARG A 140 47.67 10.70 -16.47
N ASP A 141 48.69 10.56 -17.31
CA ASP A 141 49.77 9.57 -17.21
C ASP A 141 51.20 10.19 -17.28
N SER A 142 51.34 11.51 -17.46
CA SER A 142 52.62 12.13 -17.87
C SER A 142 53.34 13.02 -16.85
N LYS A 143 52.65 13.56 -15.83
CA LYS A 143 53.17 14.56 -14.87
C LYS A 143 52.43 14.46 -13.54
N ASP A 144 53.16 14.57 -12.43
CA ASP A 144 52.61 14.53 -11.07
C ASP A 144 52.12 15.92 -10.60
N ASP A 145 51.39 15.97 -9.48
CA ASP A 145 50.83 17.20 -8.90
C ASP A 145 51.87 18.30 -8.66
N GLU A 146 53.11 17.93 -8.28
CA GLU A 146 54.20 18.89 -8.08
C GLU A 146 54.71 19.48 -9.41
N ASP A 147 54.79 18.68 -10.49
CA ASP A 147 55.15 19.19 -11.83
C ASP A 147 54.12 20.22 -12.32
N ILE A 148 52.83 19.98 -12.05
CA ILE A 148 51.74 20.85 -12.48
C ILE A 148 51.73 22.14 -11.64
N ARG A 149 52.03 22.06 -10.34
CA ARG A 149 52.30 23.25 -9.51
C ARG A 149 53.48 24.05 -10.03
N ASP A 150 54.58 23.42 -10.45
CA ASP A 150 55.73 24.11 -11.03
C ASP A 150 55.50 24.64 -12.46
N VAL A 151 54.54 24.11 -13.22
CA VAL A 151 54.03 24.78 -14.45
C VAL A 151 53.21 26.02 -14.06
N CYS A 152 52.29 25.92 -13.10
CA CYS A 152 51.49 27.05 -12.63
C CYS A 152 52.36 28.18 -12.05
N ARG A 153 53.38 27.87 -11.23
CA ARG A 153 54.40 28.81 -10.75
C ARG A 153 55.07 29.56 -11.88
N ARG A 154 55.62 28.84 -12.88
CA ARG A 154 56.28 29.46 -14.04
C ARG A 154 55.35 30.35 -14.87
N MET A 155 54.05 30.07 -14.89
CA MET A 155 53.04 30.92 -15.51
C MET A 155 52.65 32.13 -14.64
N TYR A 156 52.60 31.96 -13.32
CA TYR A 156 52.39 33.05 -12.36
C TYR A 156 53.55 34.06 -12.36
N ASP A 157 54.79 33.57 -12.34
CA ASP A 157 56.01 34.38 -12.51
C ASP A 157 55.96 35.17 -13.82
N ALA A 158 55.66 34.49 -14.94
CA ALA A 158 55.60 35.11 -16.27
C ALA A 158 54.53 36.21 -16.42
N LEU A 159 53.54 36.27 -15.51
CA LEU A 159 52.58 37.38 -15.40
C LEU A 159 53.10 38.54 -14.53
N HIS A 160 53.87 38.26 -13.47
CA HIS A 160 54.27 39.24 -12.45
C HIS A 160 55.66 39.86 -12.61
N MET A 161 56.48 39.41 -13.57
CA MET A 161 57.86 39.90 -13.82
C MET A 161 58.03 41.41 -14.12
N ASP A 162 56.96 42.19 -14.31
CA ASP A 162 57.04 43.64 -14.58
C ASP A 162 56.93 44.54 -13.32
N ASP A 163 56.58 44.02 -12.13
CA ASP A 163 56.15 44.84 -10.97
C ASP A 163 57.09 44.87 -9.73
N GLU A 164 58.41 44.68 -9.93
CA GLU A 164 59.42 44.86 -8.86
C GLU A 164 59.58 46.34 -8.43
N LYS A 165 58.73 46.80 -7.49
CA LYS A 165 59.04 47.94 -6.60
C LYS A 165 58.58 47.70 -5.15
N PRO A 166 59.46 47.82 -4.15
CA PRO A 166 59.09 47.57 -2.77
C PRO A 166 58.12 48.64 -2.24
N ARG A 167 56.98 48.20 -1.68
CA ARG A 167 56.09 49.05 -0.88
C ARG A 167 56.15 48.63 0.59
N GLY A 168 56.46 49.58 1.46
CA GLY A 168 56.58 49.35 2.89
C GLY A 168 55.23 49.17 3.59
N CYS A 169 55.29 48.56 4.78
CA CYS A 169 54.15 48.35 5.66
C CYS A 169 53.38 49.65 5.99
N ASN A 170 52.05 49.56 5.99
CA ASN A 170 51.17 50.41 6.81
C ASN A 170 49.87 49.66 7.10
N GLN A 171 49.84 48.92 8.22
CA GLN A 171 48.58 48.48 8.81
C GLN A 171 47.89 49.67 9.49
N VAL A 172 46.57 49.81 9.32
CA VAL A 172 45.75 50.79 10.07
C VAL A 172 44.66 50.03 10.81
N LEU A 173 44.69 50.13 12.14
CA LEU A 173 43.64 49.61 13.01
C LEU A 173 42.36 50.46 12.91
N LEU A 174 41.21 49.82 13.14
CA LEU A 174 39.93 50.50 13.37
C LEU A 174 39.35 50.01 14.70
N ASP A 175 39.24 50.93 15.66
CA ASP A 175 38.65 50.69 16.97
C ASP A 175 37.15 51.00 17.01
N ALA A 176 36.47 50.28 17.91
CA ALA A 176 35.08 50.45 18.36
C ALA A 176 33.92 50.10 17.38
N PRO A 177 32.87 49.37 17.84
CA PRO A 177 31.66 49.09 17.07
C PRO A 177 30.58 50.17 17.23
N ILE A 178 29.76 50.37 16.20
CA ILE A 178 28.65 51.34 16.20
C ILE A 178 27.32 50.64 16.53
N GLN A 179 26.63 51.10 17.58
CA GLN A 179 25.25 50.67 17.90
C GLN A 179 24.22 51.60 17.24
N LEU A 180 23.24 51.01 16.54
CA LEU A 180 22.16 51.72 15.84
C LEU A 180 20.81 51.48 16.52
N SER A 181 20.50 52.26 17.56
CA SER A 181 19.21 52.14 18.30
C SER A 181 18.68 53.46 18.90
N GLN A 182 19.16 54.63 18.43
CA GLN A 182 18.75 55.95 18.95
C GLN A 182 18.20 56.90 17.85
N ILE A 183 17.47 56.38 16.85
CA ILE A 183 16.82 57.19 15.81
C ILE A 183 15.36 56.74 15.57
N THR A 184 14.64 56.39 16.64
CA THR A 184 13.21 56.04 16.60
C THR A 184 12.48 56.53 17.85
N ASP A 185 12.28 57.84 17.99
CA ASP A 185 11.22 58.47 18.80
C ASP A 185 11.10 59.96 18.41
N GLY A 186 9.90 60.43 18.05
CA GLY A 186 9.61 61.87 17.88
C GLY A 186 8.77 62.30 16.66
N CYS A 187 7.51 62.64 16.93
CA CYS A 187 6.72 63.73 16.29
C CYS A 187 6.39 63.70 14.78
N ASP A 188 5.30 62.99 14.47
CA ASP A 188 4.03 63.46 13.86
C ASP A 188 3.86 64.85 13.18
N ALA A 189 2.89 64.87 12.23
CA ALA A 189 2.06 65.99 11.71
C ALA A 189 2.60 67.11 10.76
N GLY A 190 1.75 67.49 9.77
CA GLY A 190 1.78 68.75 8.99
C GLY A 190 2.62 68.76 7.69
N VAL A 191 2.12 68.50 6.47
CA VAL A 191 1.07 69.15 5.61
C VAL A 191 1.58 70.30 4.70
N ASP A 192 1.40 70.06 3.39
CA ASP A 192 1.25 70.99 2.24
C ASP A 192 2.41 71.58 1.38
N LEU A 193 2.06 71.66 0.08
CA LEU A 193 2.52 72.55 -1.02
C LEU A 193 3.90 72.38 -1.71
N LEU A 194 3.85 71.64 -2.83
CA LEU A 194 4.62 71.81 -4.09
C LEU A 194 4.40 73.22 -4.72
N PRO A 195 5.28 73.78 -5.62
CA PRO A 195 5.55 73.18 -6.95
C PRO A 195 6.88 73.47 -7.72
N GLN A 196 7.23 72.53 -8.62
CA GLN A 196 7.80 72.69 -10.00
C GLN A 196 9.08 73.54 -10.23
N LEU A 197 10.11 73.09 -10.97
CA LEU A 197 10.10 72.86 -12.44
C LEU A 197 11.29 71.99 -12.93
N LEU A 198 11.05 71.18 -13.99
CA LEU A 198 12.00 70.68 -15.03
C LEU A 198 13.42 70.22 -14.60
N LEU A 199 13.82 68.94 -14.58
CA LEU A 199 13.32 67.68 -15.18
C LEU A 199 13.61 67.46 -16.69
N LYS A 200 14.72 66.77 -16.96
CA LYS A 200 15.05 65.85 -18.08
C LYS A 200 16.00 64.77 -17.49
N ARG A 201 15.99 63.49 -17.84
CA ARG A 201 15.23 62.71 -18.85
C ARG A 201 15.10 61.25 -18.35
N ASP A 202 14.11 60.52 -18.86
CA ASP A 202 13.70 59.19 -18.35
C ASP A 202 14.58 58.01 -18.77
N GLN A 203 14.55 56.93 -17.97
CA GLN A 203 13.91 55.67 -18.40
C GLN A 203 13.39 54.87 -17.20
N THR A 204 12.38 54.02 -17.42
CA THR A 204 11.44 53.60 -16.36
C THR A 204 11.24 52.10 -16.22
N SER A 205 11.37 51.57 -14.99
CA SER A 205 10.81 50.26 -14.62
C SER A 205 10.42 50.20 -13.13
N MET A 206 9.33 50.87 -12.74
CA MET A 206 8.69 50.63 -11.44
C MET A 206 7.33 49.94 -11.60
N VAL A 207 7.19 48.77 -10.98
CA VAL A 207 5.90 48.09 -10.83
C VAL A 207 5.00 48.96 -9.94
N ASN A 208 3.77 49.21 -10.38
CA ASN A 208 2.82 50.02 -9.63
C ASN A 208 2.37 49.28 -8.36
N VAL A 209 3.00 49.55 -7.21
CA VAL A 209 2.73 48.93 -5.90
C VAL A 209 1.23 48.90 -5.57
N LYS A 210 0.53 50.02 -5.80
CA LYS A 210 -0.94 50.14 -5.60
C LYS A 210 -1.79 49.20 -6.48
N LYS A 211 -1.28 48.73 -7.62
CA LYS A 211 -1.94 47.69 -8.44
C LYS A 211 -1.66 46.29 -7.89
N LEU A 212 -0.46 46.04 -7.39
CA LEU A 212 -0.03 44.75 -6.85
C LEU A 212 -0.79 44.44 -5.55
N GLN A 213 -0.81 45.37 -4.59
CA GLN A 213 -1.62 45.27 -3.37
C GLN A 213 -3.12 45.05 -3.65
N LYS A 214 -3.65 45.66 -4.72
CA LYS A 214 -5.05 45.49 -5.15
C LYS A 214 -5.31 44.14 -5.85
N ALA A 215 -4.27 43.45 -6.34
CA ALA A 215 -4.35 42.08 -6.81
C ALA A 215 -4.28 41.09 -5.64
N GLU A 216 -3.35 41.27 -4.70
CA GLU A 216 -3.21 40.47 -3.48
C GLU A 216 -4.49 40.50 -2.63
N ALA A 217 -5.04 41.68 -2.35
CA ALA A 217 -6.32 41.81 -1.63
C ALA A 217 -7.49 41.12 -2.34
N ARG A 218 -7.47 41.04 -3.68
CA ARG A 218 -8.46 40.31 -4.48
C ARG A 218 -8.23 38.80 -4.53
N LEU A 219 -7.00 38.33 -4.31
CA LEU A 219 -6.69 36.91 -4.16
C LEU A 219 -7.06 36.44 -2.76
N LYS A 220 -6.70 37.20 -1.72
CA LYS A 220 -7.04 36.91 -0.33
C LYS A 220 -8.56 36.85 -0.13
N ALA A 221 -9.29 37.88 -0.56
CA ALA A 221 -10.77 37.88 -0.54
C ALA A 221 -11.45 36.82 -1.44
N LYS A 222 -10.69 36.09 -2.29
CA LYS A 222 -11.15 34.89 -3.01
C LYS A 222 -10.82 33.59 -2.28
N GLN A 223 -9.75 33.56 -1.49
CA GLN A 223 -9.42 32.46 -0.59
C GLN A 223 -10.36 32.48 0.63
N ASP A 224 -10.53 33.63 1.26
CA ASP A 224 -11.43 33.82 2.41
C ASP A 224 -12.86 33.38 2.06
N LYS A 225 -13.38 33.75 0.88
CA LYS A 225 -14.69 33.33 0.36
C LYS A 225 -14.79 31.88 -0.13
N ARG A 226 -13.67 31.14 -0.18
CA ARG A 226 -13.69 29.67 -0.29
C ARG A 226 -13.78 29.06 1.10
N MET A 227 -12.90 29.50 2.02
CA MET A 227 -12.91 29.07 3.43
C MET A 227 -14.29 29.24 4.08
N GLU A 228 -14.94 30.41 3.93
CA GLU A 228 -16.31 30.65 4.42
C GLU A 228 -17.36 29.69 3.84
N LYS A 229 -17.17 29.24 2.59
CA LYS A 229 -18.10 28.34 1.91
C LYS A 229 -17.92 26.88 2.33
N ASP A 230 -16.73 26.54 2.80
CA ASP A 230 -16.39 25.20 3.28
C ASP A 230 -16.70 25.06 4.79
N THR A 231 -16.53 26.11 5.61
CA THR A 231 -16.94 26.10 7.03
C THR A 231 -18.45 26.08 7.25
N LEU A 232 -19.25 26.57 6.30
CA LEU A 232 -20.73 26.59 6.41
C LEU A 232 -21.41 25.22 6.18
N LYS A 233 -20.66 24.10 6.08
CA LYS A 233 -21.23 22.76 5.87
C LYS A 233 -21.32 21.88 7.11
N SER A 234 -20.55 22.15 8.17
CA SER A 234 -20.37 21.20 9.28
C SER A 234 -21.45 21.30 10.37
N SER A 235 -22.71 20.95 10.06
CA SER A 235 -23.75 20.65 11.07
C SER A 235 -25.05 20.07 10.49
N ASN A 236 -24.98 18.86 9.91
CA ASN A 236 -26.15 17.99 9.74
C ASN A 236 -25.99 16.71 10.59
N PRO A 237 -27.10 16.10 11.08
CA PRO A 237 -27.04 14.81 11.75
C PRO A 237 -26.60 13.70 10.78
N LEU A 238 -26.16 12.57 11.33
CA LEU A 238 -25.66 11.40 10.60
C LEU A 238 -26.70 10.85 9.60
N VAL A 239 -26.64 11.32 8.36
CA VAL A 239 -27.21 10.66 7.18
C VAL A 239 -26.23 9.55 6.75
N LEU A 240 -26.76 8.41 6.31
CA LEU A 240 -25.95 7.37 5.67
C LEU A 240 -25.30 7.96 4.41
N GLU A 241 -23.98 8.10 4.41
CA GLU A 241 -23.25 8.72 3.30
C GLU A 241 -23.31 7.81 2.06
N GLU A 242 -24.05 8.23 1.04
CA GLU A 242 -24.06 7.56 -0.25
C GLU A 242 -22.84 7.94 -1.09
N ALA A 243 -22.33 6.99 -1.89
CA ALA A 243 -21.20 7.23 -2.77
C ALA A 243 -21.62 8.10 -3.97
N SER A 244 -20.81 9.11 -4.28
CA SER A 244 -21.06 10.09 -5.33
C SER A 244 -20.04 9.98 -6.46
N ALA A 245 -20.53 9.91 -7.70
CA ALA A 245 -19.73 9.98 -8.91
C ALA A 245 -19.69 11.42 -9.45
N SER A 246 -18.54 11.82 -9.99
CA SER A 246 -18.40 12.99 -10.85
C SER A 246 -17.66 12.56 -12.12
N GLN A 247 -18.20 12.86 -13.30
CA GLN A 247 -17.56 12.52 -14.58
C GLN A 247 -17.77 13.64 -15.61
N ALA A 248 -16.68 14.07 -16.26
CA ALA A 248 -16.71 15.12 -17.26
C ALA A 248 -17.26 14.61 -18.61
N ALA A 249 -18.45 15.06 -18.99
CA ALA A 249 -19.14 14.55 -20.18
C ALA A 249 -18.52 15.03 -21.52
N SER A 250 -17.85 14.14 -22.24
CA SER A 250 -17.40 14.39 -23.62
C SER A 250 -18.59 14.43 -24.58
N LYS A 251 -18.85 15.61 -25.17
CA LYS A 251 -19.95 15.83 -26.14
C LYS A 251 -19.87 14.98 -27.42
N LYS A 252 -18.74 14.30 -27.66
CA LYS A 252 -18.51 13.46 -28.83
C LYS A 252 -19.16 12.08 -28.68
N GLU A 253 -19.06 11.48 -27.50
CA GLU A 253 -19.48 10.09 -27.25
C GLU A 253 -21.01 9.95 -27.19
N THR A 254 -21.67 10.89 -26.52
CA THR A 254 -23.15 10.93 -26.44
C THR A 254 -23.80 11.07 -27.83
N ARG A 255 -23.05 11.58 -28.82
CA ARG A 255 -23.45 11.70 -30.23
C ARG A 255 -23.12 10.46 -31.07
N MET A 256 -22.30 9.54 -30.56
CA MET A 256 -22.02 8.24 -31.16
C MET A 256 -22.97 7.16 -30.63
N GLU A 257 -23.27 7.13 -29.33
CA GLU A 257 -24.28 6.22 -28.75
C GLU A 257 -25.64 6.39 -29.43
N SER A 258 -26.10 7.65 -29.55
CA SER A 258 -27.35 8.02 -30.26
C SER A 258 -27.32 7.77 -31.77
N SER A 259 -26.17 7.41 -32.35
CA SER A 259 -26.03 7.00 -33.75
C SER A 259 -26.05 5.47 -33.94
N GLY A 260 -25.91 4.69 -32.85
CA GLY A 260 -26.05 3.23 -32.83
C GLY A 260 -25.03 2.41 -33.65
N LYS A 261 -24.11 3.04 -34.38
CA LYS A 261 -23.25 2.39 -35.40
C LYS A 261 -22.03 1.65 -34.86
N ASN A 262 -21.55 1.97 -33.65
CA ASN A 262 -20.39 1.32 -33.04
C ASN A 262 -20.79 0.67 -31.69
N LYS A 263 -21.31 -0.56 -31.74
CA LYS A 263 -21.56 -1.38 -30.53
C LYS A 263 -20.28 -2.08 -30.09
N SER A 264 -19.31 -1.34 -29.56
CA SER A 264 -18.18 -1.95 -28.85
C SER A 264 -18.64 -2.55 -27.52
N TYR A 265 -18.09 -3.70 -27.16
CA TYR A 265 -18.27 -4.30 -25.83
C TYR A 265 -17.17 -3.88 -24.84
N ASP A 266 -16.17 -3.11 -25.29
CA ASP A 266 -15.25 -2.37 -24.43
C ASP A 266 -16.01 -1.37 -23.55
N VAL A 267 -15.69 -1.34 -22.26
CA VAL A 267 -16.11 -0.30 -21.32
C VAL A 267 -14.95 0.67 -21.12
N ARG A 268 -15.19 1.97 -21.36
CA ARG A 268 -14.21 3.04 -21.18
C ARG A 268 -14.83 4.15 -20.36
N ILE A 269 -14.21 4.51 -19.25
CA ILE A 269 -14.68 5.50 -18.29
C ILE A 269 -13.51 6.45 -18.05
N GLU A 270 -13.43 7.50 -18.85
CA GLU A 270 -12.36 8.51 -18.76
C GLU A 270 -12.69 9.58 -17.70
N ASN A 271 -11.64 10.08 -17.04
CA ASN A 271 -11.60 11.19 -16.09
C ASN A 271 -12.84 11.28 -15.18
N PHE A 272 -12.97 10.29 -14.30
CA PHE A 272 -13.99 10.26 -13.24
C PHE A 272 -13.39 10.39 -11.84
N ASP A 273 -14.18 11.01 -10.95
CA ASP A 273 -13.93 11.15 -9.52
C ASP A 273 -14.97 10.32 -8.74
N VAL A 274 -14.55 9.78 -7.60
CA VAL A 274 -15.43 9.09 -6.64
C VAL A 274 -15.20 9.65 -5.24
N SER A 275 -16.27 10.11 -4.60
CA SER A 275 -16.28 10.59 -3.21
C SER A 275 -17.31 9.84 -2.38
N PHE A 276 -16.92 9.46 -1.16
CA PHE A 276 -17.81 8.91 -0.14
C PHE A 276 -17.81 9.88 1.04
N GLY A 277 -18.94 10.56 1.26
CA GLY A 277 -18.99 11.67 2.20
C GLY A 277 -18.01 12.79 1.84
N GLU A 278 -17.29 13.28 2.85
CA GLU A 278 -16.18 14.24 2.67
C GLU A 278 -14.91 13.61 2.07
N ARG A 279 -14.82 12.27 1.98
CA ARG A 279 -13.59 11.57 1.60
C ARG A 279 -13.55 11.22 0.11
N VAL A 280 -12.59 11.84 -0.59
CA VAL A 280 -12.24 11.45 -1.97
C VAL A 280 -11.56 10.07 -1.96
N LEU A 281 -12.11 9.15 -2.76
CA LEU A 281 -11.61 7.78 -2.96
C LEU A 281 -10.84 7.66 -4.27
N LEU A 282 -11.34 8.28 -5.35
CA LEU A 282 -10.68 8.38 -6.66
C LEU A 282 -10.74 9.82 -7.16
N ALA A 283 -9.64 10.28 -7.78
CA ALA A 283 -9.54 11.62 -8.36
C ALA A 283 -8.88 11.57 -9.75
N GLY A 284 -9.59 12.04 -10.78
CA GLY A 284 -9.12 12.06 -12.17
C GLY A 284 -8.61 10.70 -12.66
N SER A 285 -9.41 9.65 -12.46
CA SER A 285 -9.06 8.27 -12.84
C SER A 285 -9.67 7.86 -14.17
N ASP A 286 -8.97 6.96 -14.87
CA ASP A 286 -9.42 6.33 -16.11
C ASP A 286 -9.58 4.82 -15.89
N LEU A 287 -10.65 4.23 -16.41
CA LEU A 287 -10.91 2.79 -16.37
C LEU A 287 -11.21 2.27 -17.78
N ASN A 288 -10.38 1.36 -18.28
CA ASN A 288 -10.50 0.77 -19.61
C ASN A 288 -10.55 -0.76 -19.51
N LEU A 289 -11.75 -1.33 -19.69
CA LEU A 289 -12.01 -2.76 -19.71
C LEU A 289 -12.30 -3.18 -21.16
N ALA A 290 -11.43 -3.97 -21.78
CA ALA A 290 -11.71 -4.53 -23.09
C ALA A 290 -12.56 -5.81 -22.99
N PHE A 291 -13.27 -6.15 -24.07
CA PHE A 291 -14.08 -7.37 -24.09
C PHE A 291 -13.23 -8.65 -23.96
N GLY A 292 -13.73 -9.63 -23.20
CA GLY A 292 -13.10 -10.96 -23.03
C GLY A 292 -11.81 -10.98 -22.20
N ARG A 293 -11.54 -9.94 -21.41
CA ARG A 293 -10.41 -9.87 -20.46
C ARG A 293 -10.85 -10.07 -19.02
N ARG A 294 -9.91 -10.53 -18.17
CA ARG A 294 -10.16 -10.83 -16.76
C ARG A 294 -9.31 -9.91 -15.90
N TYR A 295 -9.93 -8.93 -15.27
CA TYR A 295 -9.28 -7.86 -14.52
C TYR A 295 -9.29 -8.14 -13.02
N GLY A 296 -8.11 -8.12 -12.39
CA GLY A 296 -7.96 -8.18 -10.93
C GLY A 296 -7.81 -6.79 -10.31
N LEU A 297 -8.78 -6.34 -9.50
CA LEU A 297 -8.74 -5.04 -8.82
C LEU A 297 -8.14 -5.18 -7.41
N VAL A 298 -6.89 -4.73 -7.26
CA VAL A 298 -6.07 -4.89 -6.06
C VAL A 298 -5.84 -3.54 -5.38
N GLY A 299 -5.97 -3.50 -4.06
CA GLY A 299 -5.72 -2.31 -3.24
C GLY A 299 -6.10 -2.53 -1.78
N ARG A 300 -5.59 -1.66 -0.91
CA ARG A 300 -5.83 -1.70 0.55
C ARG A 300 -7.31 -1.45 0.90
N ASN A 301 -7.78 -2.04 1.98
CA ASN A 301 -9.15 -1.98 2.44
C ASN A 301 -9.52 -0.57 2.89
N GLY A 302 -10.74 -0.14 2.55
CA GLY A 302 -11.17 1.24 2.76
C GLY A 302 -10.60 2.26 1.78
N LEU A 303 -10.04 1.84 0.63
CA LEU A 303 -9.76 2.71 -0.53
C LEU A 303 -10.93 2.82 -1.52
N GLY A 304 -11.98 2.00 -1.41
CA GLY A 304 -13.19 2.11 -2.23
C GLY A 304 -13.39 1.04 -3.32
N LYS A 305 -12.76 -0.14 -3.22
CA LYS A 305 -12.91 -1.26 -4.18
C LYS A 305 -14.40 -1.63 -4.42
N THR A 306 -15.10 -2.04 -3.36
CA THR A 306 -16.56 -2.30 -3.33
C THR A 306 -17.36 -1.11 -3.84
N THR A 307 -16.98 0.12 -3.44
CA THR A 307 -17.66 1.36 -3.83
C THR A 307 -17.62 1.55 -5.35
N LEU A 308 -16.46 1.33 -5.97
CA LEU A 308 -16.30 1.38 -7.43
C LEU A 308 -17.16 0.32 -8.12
N LEU A 309 -17.16 -0.93 -7.63
CA LEU A 309 -18.01 -1.99 -8.19
C LEU A 309 -19.50 -1.63 -8.11
N LYS A 310 -19.98 -1.13 -6.96
CA LYS A 310 -21.36 -0.65 -6.79
C LYS A 310 -21.72 0.49 -7.72
N MET A 311 -20.79 1.40 -8.02
CA MET A 311 -21.00 2.54 -8.91
C MET A 311 -20.98 2.17 -10.40
N ILE A 312 -20.27 1.09 -10.76
CA ILE A 312 -20.33 0.43 -12.08
C ILE A 312 -21.67 -0.32 -12.20
N ALA A 313 -22.05 -1.11 -11.19
CA ALA A 313 -23.30 -1.88 -11.16
C ALA A 313 -24.56 -1.01 -11.25
N SER A 314 -24.62 0.08 -10.49
CA SER A 314 -25.73 1.05 -10.51
C SER A 314 -25.77 1.92 -11.77
N ARG A 315 -24.78 1.80 -12.68
CA ARG A 315 -24.58 2.66 -13.85
C ARG A 315 -24.51 4.16 -13.51
N SER A 316 -24.06 4.51 -12.30
CA SER A 316 -23.74 5.90 -11.92
C SER A 316 -22.49 6.43 -12.63
N LEU A 317 -21.55 5.54 -12.95
CA LEU A 317 -20.52 5.76 -13.96
C LEU A 317 -21.08 5.37 -15.33
N ARG A 318 -20.73 6.13 -16.38
CA ARG A 318 -21.27 5.92 -17.73
C ARG A 318 -20.73 4.63 -18.34
N ILE A 319 -21.65 3.71 -18.67
CA ILE A 319 -21.35 2.43 -19.31
C ILE A 319 -22.38 2.22 -20.42
N PRO A 320 -21.97 1.76 -21.64
CA PRO A 320 -22.89 1.57 -22.75
C PRO A 320 -24.10 0.69 -22.40
N SER A 321 -25.29 1.18 -22.74
CA SER A 321 -26.56 0.60 -22.26
C SER A 321 -26.81 -0.85 -22.69
N HIS A 322 -26.20 -1.30 -23.79
CA HIS A 322 -26.29 -2.65 -24.33
C HIS A 322 -25.48 -3.71 -23.57
N ILE A 323 -24.57 -3.30 -22.68
CA ILE A 323 -23.72 -4.22 -21.91
C ILE A 323 -24.50 -4.68 -20.67
N ARG A 324 -24.78 -5.98 -20.55
CA ARG A 324 -25.35 -6.59 -19.34
C ARG A 324 -24.27 -6.71 -18.27
N ILE A 325 -24.44 -5.92 -17.22
CA ILE A 325 -23.60 -5.93 -16.02
C ILE A 325 -24.32 -6.76 -14.96
N LEU A 326 -23.61 -7.61 -14.24
CA LEU A 326 -24.13 -8.26 -13.04
C LEU A 326 -23.10 -8.16 -11.91
N HIS A 327 -23.58 -7.83 -10.71
CA HIS A 327 -22.78 -7.62 -9.51
C HIS A 327 -23.22 -8.58 -8.42
N VAL A 328 -22.28 -9.38 -7.91
CA VAL A 328 -22.51 -10.25 -6.75
C VAL A 328 -22.20 -9.42 -5.49
N GLU A 329 -23.24 -8.87 -4.88
CA GLU A 329 -23.14 -8.15 -3.60
C GLU A 329 -22.89 -9.11 -2.43
N GLN A 330 -22.22 -8.64 -1.38
CA GLN A 330 -21.79 -9.49 -0.25
C GLN A 330 -22.93 -10.13 0.56
N GLU A 331 -24.15 -9.59 0.49
CA GLU A 331 -25.31 -10.04 1.25
C GLU A 331 -26.52 -10.24 0.33
N VAL A 332 -27.16 -11.41 0.42
CA VAL A 332 -28.39 -11.73 -0.31
C VAL A 332 -29.43 -12.28 0.66
N ALA A 333 -30.65 -11.73 0.58
CA ALA A 333 -31.79 -12.19 1.37
C ALA A 333 -32.13 -13.65 1.05
N GLY A 334 -32.66 -14.38 2.03
CA GLY A 334 -33.10 -15.76 1.85
C GLY A 334 -34.60 -15.81 1.60
N ASP A 335 -34.99 -16.35 0.46
CA ASP A 335 -36.37 -16.45 -0.01
C ASP A 335 -36.98 -17.83 0.33
N ASP A 336 -38.28 -17.99 0.07
CA ASP A 336 -38.99 -19.28 0.16
C ASP A 336 -38.75 -20.21 -1.05
N THR A 337 -37.99 -19.78 -2.06
CA THR A 337 -37.68 -20.60 -3.25
C THR A 337 -36.61 -21.67 -2.93
N PRO A 338 -36.63 -22.84 -3.60
CA PRO A 338 -35.55 -23.82 -3.54
C PRO A 338 -34.27 -23.33 -4.24
N ALA A 339 -33.09 -23.72 -3.76
CA ALA A 339 -31.81 -23.26 -4.32
C ALA A 339 -31.64 -23.50 -5.84
N LEU A 340 -31.95 -24.69 -6.36
CA LEU A 340 -31.83 -24.98 -7.79
C LEU A 340 -32.77 -24.10 -8.62
N GLN A 341 -34.00 -23.95 -8.15
CA GLN A 341 -35.03 -23.15 -8.82
C GLN A 341 -34.63 -21.66 -8.83
N SER A 342 -34.07 -21.15 -7.73
CA SER A 342 -33.68 -19.74 -7.64
C SER A 342 -32.42 -19.35 -8.44
N VAL A 343 -31.66 -20.32 -8.95
CA VAL A 343 -30.66 -20.11 -10.01
C VAL A 343 -31.31 -20.05 -11.40
N LEU A 344 -32.34 -20.86 -11.64
CA LEU A 344 -33.05 -20.93 -12.92
C LEU A 344 -33.92 -19.69 -13.18
N GLU A 345 -34.47 -19.09 -12.12
CA GLU A 345 -35.25 -17.82 -12.13
C GLU A 345 -34.41 -16.59 -12.55
N CYS A 346 -33.08 -16.69 -12.55
CA CYS A 346 -32.23 -15.58 -13.04
C CYS A 346 -32.25 -15.44 -14.58
N ASP A 347 -32.71 -16.46 -15.31
CA ASP A 347 -32.99 -16.34 -16.74
C ASP A 347 -34.45 -15.90 -16.96
N ILE A 348 -34.68 -14.59 -16.80
CA ILE A 348 -35.98 -13.93 -16.96
C ILE A 348 -36.58 -14.21 -18.36
N MET A 349 -35.75 -14.40 -19.39
CA MET A 349 -36.24 -14.72 -20.74
C MET A 349 -36.82 -16.14 -20.78
N ARG A 350 -36.07 -17.13 -20.27
CA ARG A 350 -36.52 -18.52 -20.19
C ARG A 350 -37.73 -18.68 -19.28
N GLU A 351 -37.75 -18.03 -18.12
CA GLU A 351 -38.90 -18.10 -17.21
C GLU A 351 -40.15 -17.44 -17.82
N GLY A 352 -40.00 -16.26 -18.44
CA GLY A 352 -41.10 -15.60 -19.16
C GLY A 352 -41.66 -16.46 -20.29
N LEU A 353 -40.80 -17.11 -21.09
CA LEU A 353 -41.21 -18.03 -22.15
C LEU A 353 -41.93 -19.28 -21.59
N LEU A 354 -41.44 -19.87 -20.50
CA LEU A 354 -42.08 -21.02 -19.84
C LEU A 354 -43.41 -20.64 -19.17
N HIS A 355 -43.60 -19.39 -18.73
CA HIS A 355 -44.87 -18.89 -18.24
C HIS A 355 -45.86 -18.62 -19.39
N GLU A 356 -45.39 -18.06 -20.51
CA GLU A 356 -46.19 -17.84 -21.71
C GLU A 356 -46.65 -19.19 -22.32
N GLU A 357 -45.76 -20.18 -22.37
CA GLU A 357 -46.05 -21.56 -22.78
C GLU A 357 -47.16 -22.19 -21.92
N LYS A 358 -47.03 -22.14 -20.59
CA LYS A 358 -48.01 -22.70 -19.65
C LYS A 358 -49.38 -22.05 -19.78
N GLU A 359 -49.43 -20.72 -19.95
CA GLU A 359 -50.69 -20.01 -20.17
C GLU A 359 -51.35 -20.40 -21.49
N LEU A 360 -50.62 -20.34 -22.60
CA LEU A 360 -51.17 -20.68 -23.92
C LEU A 360 -51.61 -22.15 -23.97
N THR A 361 -50.83 -23.06 -23.40
CA THR A 361 -51.19 -24.48 -23.27
C THR A 361 -52.45 -24.67 -22.42
N ALA A 362 -52.61 -23.91 -21.33
CA ALA A 362 -53.83 -23.95 -20.52
C ALA A 362 -55.06 -23.39 -21.28
N ARG A 363 -54.91 -22.33 -22.09
CA ARG A 363 -56.01 -21.75 -22.90
C ARG A 363 -56.42 -22.67 -24.05
N VAL A 364 -55.46 -23.31 -24.72
CA VAL A 364 -55.67 -24.36 -25.73
C VAL A 364 -56.42 -25.54 -25.11
N ASN A 365 -55.94 -26.07 -23.98
CA ASN A 365 -56.60 -27.18 -23.28
C ASN A 365 -57.98 -26.81 -22.72
N ALA A 366 -58.23 -25.53 -22.42
CA ALA A 366 -59.54 -25.02 -22.03
C ALA A 366 -60.50 -24.76 -23.21
N GLY A 367 -60.10 -25.09 -24.45
CA GLY A 367 -60.94 -24.95 -25.65
C GLY A 367 -61.23 -23.50 -26.05
N ARG A 368 -60.41 -22.54 -25.59
CA ARG A 368 -60.58 -21.10 -25.89
C ARG A 368 -59.66 -20.57 -27.00
N ALA A 369 -58.84 -21.44 -27.59
CA ALA A 369 -57.85 -21.03 -28.58
C ALA A 369 -58.50 -20.59 -29.89
N GLU A 370 -58.37 -19.30 -30.19
CA GLU A 370 -58.34 -18.82 -31.57
C GLU A 370 -57.03 -19.30 -32.22
N GLY A 371 -57.05 -19.63 -33.51
CA GLY A 371 -55.97 -20.38 -34.18
C GLY A 371 -54.59 -19.72 -34.22
N THR A 372 -54.45 -18.51 -33.71
CA THR A 372 -53.19 -17.78 -33.54
C THR A 372 -52.32 -18.31 -32.39
N GLU A 373 -52.91 -18.87 -31.33
CA GLU A 373 -52.15 -19.33 -30.15
C GLU A 373 -51.19 -20.48 -30.47
N GLY A 374 -51.56 -21.38 -31.40
CA GLY A 374 -50.69 -22.48 -31.85
C GLY A 374 -49.45 -22.01 -32.62
N ALA A 375 -49.57 -20.95 -33.44
CA ALA A 375 -48.41 -20.36 -34.11
C ALA A 375 -47.45 -19.72 -33.09
N ARG A 376 -48.00 -19.05 -32.06
CA ARG A 376 -47.20 -18.45 -31.00
C ARG A 376 -46.50 -19.49 -30.12
N LEU A 377 -47.15 -20.61 -29.80
CA LEU A 377 -46.50 -21.75 -29.15
C LEU A 377 -45.31 -22.28 -29.97
N SER A 378 -45.43 -22.37 -31.30
CA SER A 378 -44.32 -22.77 -32.15
C SER A 378 -43.14 -21.78 -32.13
N GLU A 379 -43.40 -20.46 -32.02
CA GLU A 379 -42.32 -19.48 -31.80
C GLU A 379 -41.63 -19.63 -30.43
N ILE A 380 -42.40 -19.99 -29.39
CA ILE A 380 -41.90 -20.16 -28.03
C ILE A 380 -41.02 -21.40 -27.95
N TYR A 381 -41.45 -22.53 -28.52
CA TYR A 381 -40.63 -23.75 -28.56
C TYR A 381 -39.31 -23.55 -29.30
N ALA A 382 -39.31 -22.85 -30.45
CA ALA A 382 -38.07 -22.52 -31.16
C ALA A 382 -37.08 -21.68 -30.31
N LYS A 383 -37.59 -20.73 -29.52
CA LYS A 383 -36.77 -19.91 -28.61
C LYS A 383 -36.29 -20.69 -27.39
N LEU A 384 -37.12 -21.57 -26.83
CA LEU A 384 -36.73 -22.46 -25.72
C LEU A 384 -35.64 -23.46 -26.15
N GLU A 385 -35.69 -23.94 -27.41
CA GLU A 385 -34.63 -24.75 -28.01
C GLU A 385 -33.33 -23.94 -28.21
N GLU A 386 -33.41 -22.71 -28.74
CA GLU A 386 -32.27 -21.79 -28.91
C GLU A 386 -31.55 -21.46 -27.58
N ILE A 387 -32.30 -21.34 -26.48
CA ILE A 387 -31.77 -21.07 -25.11
C ILE A 387 -31.20 -22.34 -24.44
N GLU A 388 -31.43 -23.52 -25.03
CA GLU A 388 -31.24 -24.85 -24.44
C GLU A 388 -31.99 -25.03 -23.10
N ALA A 389 -33.27 -24.66 -23.06
CA ALA A 389 -34.05 -24.58 -21.83
C ALA A 389 -34.13 -25.90 -21.03
N ASP A 390 -34.01 -27.05 -21.70
CA ASP A 390 -33.97 -28.40 -21.10
C ASP A 390 -32.61 -28.76 -20.50
N LYS A 391 -31.50 -28.21 -21.03
CA LYS A 391 -30.15 -28.41 -20.48
C LYS A 391 -29.91 -27.51 -19.26
N ALA A 392 -30.65 -26.41 -19.14
CA ALA A 392 -30.49 -25.42 -18.08
C ALA A 392 -30.53 -25.99 -16.63
N PRO A 393 -31.45 -26.90 -16.24
CA PRO A 393 -31.44 -27.50 -14.89
C PRO A 393 -30.16 -28.31 -14.61
N ALA A 394 -29.65 -29.04 -15.60
CA ALA A 394 -28.38 -29.76 -15.47
C ALA A 394 -27.20 -28.78 -15.36
N ARG A 395 -27.15 -27.72 -16.18
CA ARG A 395 -26.14 -26.65 -16.08
C ARG A 395 -26.14 -26.00 -14.69
N ALA A 396 -27.30 -25.67 -14.15
CA ALA A 396 -27.45 -25.08 -12.82
C ALA A 396 -27.04 -26.06 -11.69
N SER A 397 -27.43 -27.33 -11.79
CA SER A 397 -27.07 -28.37 -10.81
C SER A 397 -25.55 -28.62 -10.75
N VAL A 398 -24.85 -28.59 -11.90
CA VAL A 398 -23.38 -28.69 -11.96
C VAL A 398 -22.69 -27.48 -11.32
N ILE A 399 -23.15 -26.26 -11.61
CA ILE A 399 -22.61 -25.03 -10.99
C ILE A 399 -22.81 -25.06 -9.46
N LEU A 400 -24.00 -25.46 -9.00
CA LEU A 400 -24.30 -25.60 -7.58
C LEU A 400 -23.44 -26.69 -6.92
N ALA A 401 -23.28 -27.85 -7.55
CA ALA A 401 -22.45 -28.93 -7.01
C ALA A 401 -20.96 -28.54 -6.91
N GLY A 402 -20.41 -27.84 -7.91
CA GLY A 402 -19.04 -27.33 -7.88
C GLY A 402 -18.77 -26.30 -6.77
N LEU A 403 -19.79 -25.52 -6.39
CA LEU A 403 -19.76 -24.62 -5.22
C LEU A 403 -20.07 -25.33 -3.89
N GLY A 404 -20.27 -26.66 -3.91
CA GLY A 404 -20.45 -27.51 -2.73
C GLY A 404 -21.90 -27.81 -2.33
N PHE A 405 -22.92 -27.39 -3.10
CA PHE A 405 -24.31 -27.74 -2.81
C PHE A 405 -24.61 -29.20 -3.17
N SER A 406 -24.71 -30.06 -2.16
CA SER A 406 -25.16 -31.44 -2.32
C SER A 406 -26.57 -31.51 -2.95
N ALA A 407 -26.90 -32.61 -3.63
CA ALA A 407 -28.20 -32.79 -4.30
C ALA A 407 -29.42 -32.62 -3.37
N LYS A 408 -29.27 -32.84 -2.05
CA LYS A 408 -30.31 -32.52 -1.05
C LYS A 408 -30.45 -31.01 -0.83
N MET A 409 -29.33 -30.30 -0.69
CA MET A 409 -29.31 -28.84 -0.50
C MET A 409 -29.84 -28.09 -1.72
N GLN A 410 -29.62 -28.62 -2.93
CA GLN A 410 -30.21 -28.05 -4.15
C GLN A 410 -31.75 -28.01 -4.13
N GLN A 411 -32.40 -28.79 -3.25
CA GLN A 411 -33.85 -28.81 -3.04
C GLN A 411 -34.31 -28.06 -1.77
N GLN A 412 -33.39 -27.54 -0.93
CA GLN A 412 -33.74 -26.80 0.29
C GLN A 412 -34.06 -25.33 0.01
N MET A 413 -34.88 -24.74 0.89
CA MET A 413 -35.37 -23.37 0.76
C MET A 413 -34.28 -22.36 1.13
N THR A 414 -34.18 -21.26 0.38
CA THR A 414 -32.99 -20.38 0.49
C THR A 414 -32.89 -19.61 1.80
N LYS A 415 -34.00 -19.42 2.52
CA LYS A 415 -34.03 -18.97 3.92
C LYS A 415 -33.30 -19.89 4.92
N GLU A 416 -33.23 -21.19 4.68
CA GLU A 416 -32.60 -22.16 5.60
C GLU A 416 -31.07 -22.08 5.58
N PHE A 417 -30.49 -21.55 4.50
CA PHE A 417 -29.05 -21.34 4.37
C PHE A 417 -28.54 -20.19 5.25
N SER A 418 -27.35 -20.37 5.82
CA SER A 418 -26.57 -19.29 6.42
C SER A 418 -26.05 -18.32 5.34
N GLY A 419 -25.61 -17.12 5.78
CA GLY A 419 -25.15 -16.06 4.87
C GLY A 419 -24.10 -16.52 3.84
N GLY A 420 -23.12 -17.33 4.25
CA GLY A 420 -22.11 -17.88 3.33
C GLY A 420 -22.66 -18.82 2.26
N TRP A 421 -23.69 -19.61 2.58
CA TRP A 421 -24.38 -20.43 1.59
C TRP A 421 -25.28 -19.58 0.67
N ARG A 422 -25.90 -18.51 1.16
CA ARG A 422 -26.63 -17.54 0.32
C ARG A 422 -25.70 -16.76 -0.61
N MET A 423 -24.48 -16.43 -0.17
CA MET A 423 -23.41 -15.88 -1.00
C MET A 423 -23.03 -16.86 -2.13
N ARG A 424 -22.78 -18.14 -1.82
CA ARG A 424 -22.52 -19.16 -2.86
C ARG A 424 -23.66 -19.28 -3.85
N LEU A 425 -24.91 -19.11 -3.41
CA LEU A 425 -26.07 -19.10 -4.30
C LEU A 425 -26.13 -17.85 -5.18
N ALA A 426 -25.76 -16.67 -4.66
CA ALA A 426 -25.64 -15.44 -5.44
C ALA A 426 -24.55 -15.55 -6.52
N LEU A 427 -23.43 -16.20 -6.19
CA LEU A 427 -22.39 -16.54 -7.15
C LEU A 427 -22.91 -17.55 -8.20
N ALA A 428 -23.61 -18.61 -7.79
CA ALA A 428 -24.21 -19.59 -8.71
C ALA A 428 -25.20 -18.93 -9.70
N ARG A 429 -26.09 -18.07 -9.19
CA ARG A 429 -27.00 -17.21 -9.98
C ARG A 429 -26.23 -16.42 -11.04
N ALA A 430 -25.12 -15.78 -10.67
CA ALA A 430 -24.33 -14.94 -11.57
C ALA A 430 -23.51 -15.73 -12.62
N LEU A 431 -22.93 -16.86 -12.25
CA LEU A 431 -22.23 -17.76 -13.17
C LEU A 431 -23.20 -18.40 -14.19
N PHE A 432 -24.43 -18.69 -13.77
CA PHE A 432 -25.48 -19.18 -14.66
C PHE A 432 -25.99 -18.10 -15.64
N ALA A 433 -26.18 -16.87 -15.16
CA ALA A 433 -26.74 -15.76 -15.95
C ALA A 433 -25.82 -15.22 -17.08
N ARG A 434 -24.52 -15.53 -17.05
CA ARG A 434 -23.54 -15.22 -18.12
C ARG A 434 -23.61 -13.77 -18.67
N PRO A 435 -23.39 -12.76 -17.80
CA PRO A 435 -23.36 -11.35 -18.22
C PRO A 435 -22.23 -11.04 -19.21
N ASP A 436 -22.35 -9.88 -19.90
CA ASP A 436 -21.31 -9.32 -20.75
C ASP A 436 -20.14 -8.77 -19.90
N LEU A 437 -20.45 -8.25 -18.70
CA LEU A 437 -19.51 -7.82 -17.67
C LEU A 437 -19.90 -8.42 -16.30
N LEU A 438 -19.09 -9.34 -15.79
CA LEU A 438 -19.24 -9.94 -14.46
C LEU A 438 -18.42 -9.16 -13.42
N LEU A 439 -19.06 -8.69 -12.35
CA LEU A 439 -18.42 -8.02 -11.21
C LEU A 439 -18.49 -8.91 -9.97
N LEU A 440 -17.33 -9.27 -9.41
CA LEU A 440 -17.21 -10.08 -8.19
C LEU A 440 -16.43 -9.31 -7.11
N ASP A 441 -17.02 -9.14 -5.92
CA ASP A 441 -16.36 -8.50 -4.78
C ASP A 441 -15.93 -9.56 -3.75
N GLU A 442 -14.61 -9.77 -3.63
CA GLU A 442 -13.96 -10.74 -2.72
C GLU A 442 -14.62 -12.15 -2.69
N PRO A 443 -14.83 -12.81 -3.84
CA PRO A 443 -15.63 -14.05 -3.92
C PRO A 443 -15.04 -15.23 -3.14
N THR A 444 -13.74 -15.22 -2.84
CA THR A 444 -13.03 -16.28 -2.12
C THR A 444 -13.36 -16.33 -0.62
N ASN A 445 -13.76 -15.22 0.01
CA ASN A 445 -13.87 -15.09 1.48
C ASN A 445 -14.93 -15.98 2.16
N MET A 446 -15.77 -16.71 1.41
CA MET A 446 -16.73 -17.70 1.95
C MET A 446 -16.73 -19.02 1.16
N LEU A 447 -15.68 -19.31 0.39
CA LEU A 447 -15.50 -20.55 -0.38
C LEU A 447 -14.45 -21.44 0.28
N ASP A 448 -14.76 -22.72 0.46
CA ASP A 448 -13.75 -23.71 0.89
C ASP A 448 -12.71 -23.89 -0.23
N VAL A 449 -11.51 -24.36 0.11
CA VAL A 449 -10.43 -24.72 -0.85
C VAL A 449 -10.97 -25.49 -2.07
N ARG A 450 -11.86 -26.47 -1.86
CA ARG A 450 -12.56 -27.21 -2.93
C ARG A 450 -13.31 -26.26 -3.88
N ALA A 451 -14.19 -25.41 -3.35
CA ALA A 451 -15.00 -24.49 -4.15
C ALA A 451 -14.18 -23.35 -4.79
N ILE A 452 -13.06 -22.93 -4.18
CA ILE A 452 -12.10 -22.01 -4.80
C ILE A 452 -11.47 -22.65 -6.05
N LEU A 453 -10.89 -23.84 -5.91
CA LEU A 453 -10.27 -24.58 -7.03
C LEU A 453 -11.27 -24.83 -8.18
N TRP A 454 -12.52 -25.16 -7.87
CA TRP A 454 -13.56 -25.28 -8.90
C TRP A 454 -13.84 -23.94 -9.60
N LEU A 455 -13.98 -22.85 -8.83
CA LEU A 455 -14.25 -21.51 -9.36
C LEU A 455 -13.11 -21.00 -10.25
N GLU A 456 -11.85 -21.23 -9.87
CA GLU A 456 -10.68 -20.85 -10.68
C GLU A 456 -10.71 -21.49 -12.07
N ASN A 457 -10.85 -22.82 -12.12
CA ASN A 457 -10.96 -23.58 -13.37
C ASN A 457 -12.17 -23.12 -14.20
N TYR A 458 -13.31 -22.86 -13.57
CA TYR A 458 -14.51 -22.36 -14.25
C TYR A 458 -14.27 -20.96 -14.87
N LEU A 459 -13.71 -20.01 -14.11
CA LEU A 459 -13.46 -18.64 -14.57
C LEU A 459 -12.33 -18.53 -15.61
N GLN A 460 -11.38 -19.48 -15.65
CA GLN A 460 -10.39 -19.56 -16.72
C GLN A 460 -11.04 -19.83 -18.09
N THR A 461 -12.11 -20.62 -18.15
CA THR A 461 -12.86 -20.92 -19.39
C THR A 461 -13.82 -19.80 -19.82
N TRP A 462 -13.98 -18.75 -19.01
CA TRP A 462 -14.97 -17.71 -19.22
C TRP A 462 -14.61 -16.76 -20.37
N GLN A 463 -15.61 -16.47 -21.22
CA GLN A 463 -15.42 -15.74 -22.49
C GLN A 463 -15.78 -14.25 -22.43
N SER A 464 -16.64 -13.82 -21.50
CA SER A 464 -17.01 -12.41 -21.31
C SER A 464 -15.97 -11.66 -20.45
N THR A 465 -16.14 -10.35 -20.27
CA THR A 465 -15.26 -9.59 -19.36
C THR A 465 -15.59 -9.88 -17.90
N ILE A 466 -14.56 -10.03 -17.07
CA ILE A 466 -14.68 -10.14 -15.62
C ILE A 466 -13.88 -9.03 -14.96
N LEU A 467 -14.42 -8.42 -13.91
CA LEU A 467 -13.68 -7.59 -12.94
C LEU A 467 -13.86 -8.21 -11.55
N VAL A 468 -12.79 -8.79 -11.01
CA VAL A 468 -12.75 -9.38 -9.66
C VAL A 468 -11.94 -8.51 -8.71
N VAL A 469 -12.53 -8.15 -7.58
CA VAL A 469 -11.79 -7.70 -6.42
C VAL A 469 -11.42 -8.93 -5.59
N SER A 470 -10.15 -9.11 -5.24
CA SER A 470 -9.70 -10.15 -4.31
C SER A 470 -8.40 -9.73 -3.61
N HIS A 471 -8.16 -10.24 -2.40
CA HIS A 471 -6.84 -10.24 -1.74
C HIS A 471 -6.03 -11.53 -1.95
N ASP A 472 -6.61 -12.58 -2.54
CA ASP A 472 -5.94 -13.86 -2.77
C ASP A 472 -4.97 -13.75 -3.97
N ARG A 473 -3.69 -14.03 -3.72
CA ARG A 473 -2.63 -13.97 -4.73
C ARG A 473 -2.72 -15.11 -5.73
N ASN A 474 -3.06 -16.32 -5.28
CA ASN A 474 -3.03 -17.52 -6.11
C ASN A 474 -4.22 -17.50 -7.06
N PHE A 475 -5.41 -17.20 -6.55
CA PHE A 475 -6.61 -16.96 -7.35
C PHE A 475 -6.40 -15.87 -8.41
N LEU A 476 -5.84 -14.72 -8.02
CA LEU A 476 -5.56 -13.64 -8.98
C LEU A 476 -4.52 -14.03 -10.03
N ASN A 477 -3.50 -14.80 -9.66
CA ASN A 477 -2.48 -15.28 -10.61
C ASN A 477 -3.00 -16.40 -11.53
N ALA A 478 -4.02 -17.15 -11.11
CA ALA A 478 -4.68 -18.18 -11.91
C ALA A 478 -5.77 -17.63 -12.84
N VAL A 479 -6.43 -16.52 -12.50
CA VAL A 479 -7.61 -16.01 -13.22
C VAL A 479 -7.34 -14.71 -14.00
N ALA A 480 -6.57 -13.76 -13.47
CA ALA A 480 -6.47 -12.41 -14.07
C ALA A 480 -5.46 -12.32 -15.23
N THR A 481 -5.85 -11.65 -16.32
CA THR A 481 -4.98 -11.30 -17.46
C THR A 481 -4.36 -9.90 -17.34
N ASP A 482 -4.97 -9.05 -16.51
CA ASP A 482 -4.61 -7.65 -16.31
C ASP A 482 -4.91 -7.28 -14.84
N ILE A 483 -4.00 -6.56 -14.17
CA ILE A 483 -4.17 -6.12 -12.78
C ILE A 483 -4.39 -4.61 -12.72
N ILE A 484 -5.46 -4.19 -12.03
CA ILE A 484 -5.77 -2.79 -11.76
C ILE A 484 -5.40 -2.50 -10.30
N HIS A 485 -4.34 -1.71 -10.09
CA HIS A 485 -3.88 -1.31 -8.77
C HIS A 485 -4.50 0.03 -8.35
N LEU A 486 -5.29 0.00 -7.28
CA LEU A 486 -5.89 1.15 -6.61
C LEU A 486 -4.91 1.69 -5.54
N HIS A 487 -4.24 2.81 -5.84
CA HIS A 487 -3.26 3.42 -4.94
C HIS A 487 -3.19 4.94 -5.19
N SER A 488 -2.95 5.71 -4.12
CA SER A 488 -2.94 7.19 -4.12
C SER A 488 -4.08 7.85 -4.91
N GLN A 489 -5.32 7.40 -4.62
CA GLN A 489 -6.59 7.86 -5.23
C GLN A 489 -6.66 7.70 -6.76
N ARG A 490 -5.87 6.77 -7.33
CA ARG A 490 -5.82 6.49 -8.77
C ARG A 490 -5.83 5.01 -9.10
N LEU A 491 -6.38 4.69 -10.27
CA LEU A 491 -6.31 3.37 -10.88
C LEU A 491 -5.09 3.31 -11.83
N ASN A 492 -4.22 2.32 -11.63
CA ASN A 492 -3.11 2.02 -12.54
C ASN A 492 -3.31 0.60 -13.11
N ALA A 493 -3.50 0.48 -14.41
CA ALA A 493 -3.62 -0.82 -15.08
C ALA A 493 -2.24 -1.38 -15.49
N TYR A 494 -2.01 -2.65 -15.18
CA TYR A 494 -0.83 -3.44 -15.53
C TYR A 494 -1.28 -4.66 -16.34
N ARG A 495 -0.46 -5.12 -17.29
CA ARG A 495 -0.75 -6.29 -18.13
C ARG A 495 -0.02 -7.51 -17.59
N GLY A 496 -0.66 -8.67 -17.67
CA GLY A 496 -0.14 -9.92 -17.14
C GLY A 496 -0.53 -10.15 -15.67
N ASP A 497 -0.11 -11.32 -15.22
CA ASP A 497 -0.54 -11.98 -13.97
C ASP A 497 -0.03 -11.26 -12.70
N PHE A 498 -0.57 -11.64 -11.55
CA PHE A 498 -0.31 -10.97 -10.28
C PHE A 498 1.19 -10.89 -9.91
N GLU A 499 1.97 -11.95 -10.16
CA GLU A 499 3.42 -11.91 -9.93
C GLU A 499 4.14 -10.87 -10.80
N ASN A 500 3.72 -10.72 -12.05
CA ASN A 500 4.33 -9.79 -12.99
C ASN A 500 3.99 -8.35 -12.62
N PHE A 501 2.76 -8.10 -12.18
CA PHE A 501 2.38 -6.85 -11.52
C PHE A 501 3.26 -6.54 -10.29
N MET A 502 3.50 -7.50 -9.40
CA MET A 502 4.33 -7.28 -8.20
C MET A 502 5.79 -6.92 -8.55
N LYS A 503 6.41 -7.63 -9.49
CA LYS A 503 7.76 -7.34 -10.00
C LYS A 503 7.83 -5.91 -10.55
N ILE A 504 6.86 -5.52 -11.39
CA ILE A 504 6.78 -4.16 -11.97
C ILE A 504 6.49 -3.09 -10.89
N LYS A 505 5.66 -3.36 -9.87
CA LYS A 505 5.43 -2.44 -8.73
C LYS A 505 6.75 -2.21 -7.97
N GLU A 506 7.49 -3.26 -7.66
CA GLU A 506 8.78 -3.16 -6.97
C GLU A 506 9.83 -2.40 -7.78
N GLU A 507 10.00 -2.71 -9.07
CA GLU A 507 10.95 -2.01 -9.95
C GLU A 507 10.60 -0.52 -10.08
N ARG A 508 9.30 -0.20 -10.25
CA ARG A 508 8.82 1.19 -10.30
C ARG A 508 9.10 1.94 -9.00
N LEU A 509 8.88 1.32 -7.84
CA LEU A 509 9.19 1.91 -6.53
C LEU A 509 10.70 2.09 -6.32
N LYS A 510 11.53 1.11 -6.69
CA LYS A 510 13.00 1.18 -6.61
C LYS A 510 13.56 2.29 -7.51
N ASN A 511 13.01 2.45 -8.71
CA ASN A 511 13.41 3.53 -9.62
C ASN A 511 12.95 4.90 -9.12
N GLN A 512 11.69 5.03 -8.67
CA GLN A 512 11.19 6.28 -8.09
C GLN A 512 11.97 6.70 -6.83
N GLN A 513 12.40 5.75 -6.00
CA GLN A 513 13.26 6.04 -4.85
C GLN A 513 14.66 6.52 -5.28
N ARG A 514 15.28 5.89 -6.29
CA ARG A 514 16.57 6.36 -6.85
C ARG A 514 16.46 7.75 -7.48
N GLU A 515 15.39 8.03 -8.22
CA GLU A 515 15.11 9.36 -8.79
C GLU A 515 14.93 10.42 -7.69
N TYR A 516 14.22 10.08 -6.62
CA TYR A 516 14.04 10.95 -5.44
C TYR A 516 15.39 11.21 -4.74
N GLU A 517 16.18 10.16 -4.47
CA GLU A 517 17.49 10.26 -3.80
C GLU A 517 18.48 11.08 -4.63
N ALA A 518 18.55 10.87 -5.95
CA ALA A 518 19.39 11.66 -6.85
C ALA A 518 18.95 13.13 -6.93
N GLN A 519 17.64 13.42 -6.97
CA GLN A 519 17.13 14.79 -6.93
C GLN A 519 17.38 15.47 -5.58
N GLN A 520 17.32 14.73 -4.47
CA GLN A 520 17.66 15.24 -3.15
C GLN A 520 19.15 15.60 -3.07
N GLN A 521 20.05 14.68 -3.45
CA GLN A 521 21.50 14.95 -3.50
C GLN A 521 21.84 16.14 -4.40
N TYR A 522 21.18 16.28 -5.55
CA TYR A 522 21.37 17.41 -6.45
C TYR A 522 20.92 18.75 -5.84
N ARG A 523 19.80 18.76 -5.11
CA ARG A 523 19.35 19.94 -4.34
C ARG A 523 20.30 20.26 -3.20
N GLU A 524 20.77 19.27 -2.43
CA GLU A 524 21.72 19.44 -1.33
C GLU A 524 23.06 20.00 -1.82
N HIS A 525 23.60 19.49 -2.93
CA HIS A 525 24.81 20.03 -3.55
C HIS A 525 24.64 21.50 -3.99
N ILE A 526 23.52 21.85 -4.61
CA ILE A 526 23.20 23.25 -4.95
C ILE A 526 23.05 24.11 -3.70
N GLN A 527 22.43 23.59 -2.64
CA GLN A 527 22.22 24.31 -1.38
C GLN A 527 23.56 24.62 -0.68
N VAL A 528 24.48 23.65 -0.61
CA VAL A 528 25.84 23.83 -0.06
C VAL A 528 26.61 24.89 -0.87
N PHE A 529 26.50 24.91 -2.20
CA PHE A 529 27.10 25.96 -3.03
C PHE A 529 26.49 27.35 -2.74
N ILE A 530 25.16 27.43 -2.65
CA ILE A 530 24.44 28.68 -2.33
C ILE A 530 24.89 29.21 -0.97
N ASP A 531 24.86 28.40 0.09
CA ASP A 531 25.17 28.86 1.44
C ASP A 531 26.67 29.18 1.63
N ARG A 532 27.58 28.44 0.95
CA ARG A 532 29.02 28.75 0.95
C ARG A 532 29.34 30.09 0.29
N PHE A 533 28.69 30.43 -0.82
CA PHE A 533 29.01 31.64 -1.61
C PHE A 533 28.02 32.80 -1.42
N ARG A 534 27.01 32.65 -0.55
CA ARG A 534 25.96 33.66 -0.28
C ARG A 534 26.47 35.05 0.08
N TYR A 535 27.63 35.13 0.72
CA TYR A 535 28.23 36.37 1.21
C TYR A 535 29.37 36.90 0.31
N ASN A 536 29.76 36.18 -0.75
CA ASN A 536 30.81 36.61 -1.66
C ASN A 536 30.21 37.43 -2.82
N ALA A 537 30.54 38.73 -2.87
CA ALA A 537 30.02 39.66 -3.86
C ALA A 537 30.33 39.24 -5.32
N ASN A 538 31.54 38.72 -5.57
CA ASN A 538 32.02 38.41 -6.92
C ASN A 538 31.29 37.20 -7.54
N ARG A 539 30.77 36.26 -6.71
CA ARG A 539 30.01 35.08 -7.16
C ARG A 539 28.49 35.23 -7.04
N ALA A 540 27.98 36.41 -6.66
CA ALA A 540 26.55 36.65 -6.43
C ALA A 540 25.66 36.36 -7.67
N SER A 541 26.16 36.57 -8.89
CA SER A 541 25.45 36.25 -10.14
C SER A 541 25.24 34.74 -10.34
N GLN A 542 26.24 33.92 -9.96
CA GLN A 542 26.17 32.47 -10.00
C GLN A 542 25.24 31.92 -8.91
N VAL A 543 25.30 32.49 -7.69
CA VAL A 543 24.36 32.15 -6.61
C VAL A 543 22.91 32.44 -7.03
N GLN A 544 22.64 33.58 -7.68
CA GLN A 544 21.31 33.88 -8.21
C GLN A 544 20.85 32.95 -9.34
N SER A 545 21.75 32.45 -10.21
CA SER A 545 21.37 31.52 -11.28
C SER A 545 21.08 30.12 -10.73
N LYS A 546 21.86 29.66 -9.73
CA LYS A 546 21.63 28.40 -9.00
C LYS A 546 20.38 28.45 -8.13
N LEU A 547 20.07 29.59 -7.50
CA LEU A 547 18.82 29.79 -6.76
C LEU A 547 17.60 29.66 -7.70
N LYS A 548 17.62 30.36 -8.84
CA LYS A 548 16.59 30.26 -9.90
C LYS A 548 16.51 28.88 -10.56
N LEU A 549 17.55 28.06 -10.45
CA LEU A 549 17.54 26.66 -10.87
C LEU A 549 16.81 25.80 -9.84
N LEU A 550 17.08 26.01 -8.54
CA LEU A 550 16.42 25.32 -7.43
C LEU A 550 14.92 25.64 -7.35
N GLU A 551 14.53 26.89 -7.62
CA GLU A 551 13.12 27.33 -7.79
C GLU A 551 12.41 26.67 -8.98
N LYS A 552 13.16 26.21 -10.01
CA LYS A 552 12.62 25.57 -11.22
C LYS A 552 12.61 24.04 -11.17
N LEU A 553 13.28 23.43 -10.19
CA LEU A 553 13.25 21.98 -10.02
C LEU A 553 11.84 21.54 -9.60
N PRO A 554 11.26 20.49 -10.24
CA PRO A 554 9.92 20.02 -9.91
C PRO A 554 9.82 19.64 -8.43
N GLU A 555 8.62 19.81 -7.86
CA GLU A 555 8.35 19.51 -6.45
C GLU A 555 8.73 18.07 -6.12
N LEU A 556 9.64 17.90 -5.15
CA LEU A 556 9.99 16.59 -4.61
C LEU A 556 8.78 16.01 -3.88
N LYS A 557 8.11 15.06 -4.53
CA LYS A 557 7.18 14.16 -3.85
C LYS A 557 8.00 13.01 -3.29
N ALA A 558 8.03 12.90 -1.96
CA ALA A 558 8.56 11.73 -1.29
C ALA A 558 7.88 10.46 -1.84
N VAL A 559 8.62 9.37 -1.91
CA VAL A 559 7.99 8.06 -2.16
C VAL A 559 7.09 7.76 -0.97
N ASP A 560 5.78 7.67 -1.21
CA ASP A 560 4.77 7.26 -0.22
C ASP A 560 5.01 5.80 0.19
N LYS A 561 5.97 5.58 1.09
CA LYS A 561 6.29 4.25 1.62
C LYS A 561 5.13 3.77 2.48
N GLU A 562 4.32 2.87 1.92
CA GLU A 562 3.18 2.25 2.57
C GLU A 562 3.66 1.64 3.91
N SER A 563 3.13 2.14 5.03
CA SER A 563 3.64 1.81 6.36
C SER A 563 3.49 0.32 6.67
N GLU A 564 4.61 -0.40 6.79
CA GLU A 564 4.60 -1.84 7.08
C GLU A 564 3.83 -2.12 8.38
N VAL A 565 2.83 -3.01 8.30
CA VAL A 565 2.13 -3.50 9.49
C VAL A 565 3.05 -4.51 10.18
N ILE A 566 3.46 -4.24 11.41
CA ILE A 566 4.29 -5.15 12.22
C ILE A 566 3.47 -5.66 13.39
N MET A 567 2.92 -6.87 13.28
CA MET A 567 2.24 -7.55 14.40
C MET A 567 3.24 -8.21 15.36
N LYS A 568 2.88 -8.32 16.65
CA LYS A 568 3.72 -8.89 17.71
C LYS A 568 2.93 -9.80 18.66
N PHE A 569 3.07 -11.11 18.48
CA PHE A 569 2.54 -12.10 19.43
C PHE A 569 3.54 -12.28 20.59
N PRO A 570 3.13 -12.06 21.87
CA PRO A 570 4.03 -12.18 23.01
C PRO A 570 4.36 -13.64 23.32
N ASP A 571 5.65 -13.97 23.42
CA ASP A 571 6.20 -15.34 23.55
C ASP A 571 6.88 -15.62 24.91
N GLY A 572 6.79 -14.67 25.86
CA GLY A 572 7.45 -14.74 27.18
C GLY A 572 6.75 -15.65 28.18
N PHE A 573 6.70 -16.96 27.93
CA PHE A 573 6.15 -17.97 28.84
C PHE A 573 7.05 -19.22 28.98
N GLU A 574 6.84 -19.94 30.08
CA GLU A 574 7.54 -21.19 30.40
C GLU A 574 7.04 -22.35 29.51
N LYS A 575 7.92 -23.29 29.15
CA LYS A 575 7.53 -24.50 28.42
C LYS A 575 6.71 -25.44 29.30
N PHE A 576 5.62 -25.97 28.78
CA PHE A 576 4.81 -27.01 29.43
C PHE A 576 5.32 -28.41 29.09
N SER A 577 5.11 -29.37 30.00
CA SER A 577 5.25 -30.80 29.71
C SER A 577 4.01 -31.32 28.96
N PRO A 578 4.16 -32.17 27.91
CA PRO A 578 3.04 -32.89 27.29
C PRO A 578 2.30 -33.80 28.29
N PRO A 579 1.02 -34.15 28.02
CA PRO A 579 0.18 -33.67 26.92
C PRO A 579 -0.38 -32.26 27.18
N ILE A 580 -0.46 -31.44 26.13
CA ILE A 580 -0.90 -30.04 26.24
C ILE A 580 -2.38 -29.89 25.90
N LEU A 581 -2.81 -30.39 24.75
CA LEU A 581 -4.20 -30.43 24.33
C LEU A 581 -4.46 -31.71 23.51
N GLN A 582 -5.39 -32.54 23.94
CA GLN A 582 -5.67 -33.84 23.32
C GLN A 582 -7.16 -34.19 23.47
N LEU A 583 -7.72 -34.77 22.41
CA LEU A 583 -9.02 -35.43 22.38
C LEU A 583 -8.78 -36.92 22.16
N ASP A 584 -9.46 -37.77 22.92
CA ASP A 584 -9.38 -39.23 22.82
C ASP A 584 -10.77 -39.84 22.65
N GLU A 585 -10.97 -40.58 21.55
CA GLU A 585 -12.22 -41.27 21.18
C GLU A 585 -13.48 -40.40 21.25
N VAL A 586 -13.39 -39.13 20.84
CA VAL A 586 -14.49 -38.16 21.01
C VAL A 586 -15.63 -38.38 20.01
N ASP A 587 -16.84 -38.63 20.53
CA ASP A 587 -18.09 -38.56 19.77
C ASP A 587 -18.79 -37.22 20.06
N PHE A 588 -19.32 -36.56 19.03
CA PHE A 588 -20.13 -35.34 19.20
C PHE A 588 -21.26 -35.22 18.16
N TYR A 589 -22.42 -34.77 18.63
CA TYR A 589 -23.60 -34.41 17.84
C TYR A 589 -24.39 -33.29 18.52
N TYR A 590 -25.11 -32.47 17.75
CA TYR A 590 -26.14 -31.58 18.29
C TYR A 590 -27.49 -32.33 18.38
N ASP A 591 -27.92 -32.96 17.29
CA ASP A 591 -29.07 -33.86 17.24
C ASP A 591 -28.61 -35.33 17.25
N SER A 592 -29.24 -36.20 18.03
CA SER A 592 -28.87 -37.63 18.16
C SER A 592 -28.87 -38.42 16.84
N ASN A 593 -29.52 -37.92 15.80
CA ASN A 593 -29.53 -38.53 14.46
C ASN A 593 -28.30 -38.14 13.62
N ASN A 594 -27.65 -37.01 13.90
CA ASN A 594 -26.64 -36.38 13.05
C ASN A 594 -25.29 -36.23 13.79
N TYR A 595 -24.46 -37.27 13.69
CA TYR A 595 -23.10 -37.25 14.22
C TYR A 595 -22.19 -36.33 13.41
N ILE A 596 -21.55 -35.39 14.09
CA ILE A 596 -20.54 -34.48 13.51
C ILE A 596 -19.16 -35.09 13.65
N PHE A 597 -18.88 -35.73 14.78
CA PHE A 597 -17.64 -36.47 15.02
C PHE A 597 -17.93 -37.85 15.62
N ARG A 598 -17.15 -38.85 15.19
CA ARG A 598 -17.14 -40.22 15.73
C ARG A 598 -15.71 -40.67 15.98
N GLY A 599 -15.40 -41.11 17.19
CA GLY A 599 -14.07 -41.63 17.56
C GLY A 599 -12.92 -40.66 17.28
N LEU A 600 -13.13 -39.35 17.45
CA LEU A 600 -12.12 -38.32 17.18
C LEU A 600 -10.98 -38.39 18.19
N SER A 601 -9.81 -38.83 17.73
CA SER A 601 -8.56 -38.84 18.51
C SER A 601 -7.52 -37.95 17.83
N VAL A 602 -7.16 -36.84 18.47
CA VAL A 602 -6.18 -35.84 17.97
C VAL A 602 -5.42 -35.17 19.12
N SER A 603 -4.13 -34.88 18.92
CA SER A 603 -3.26 -34.24 19.91
C SER A 603 -2.52 -33.03 19.31
N ALA A 604 -2.26 -32.01 20.14
CA ALA A 604 -1.53 -30.81 19.79
C ALA A 604 -0.59 -30.35 20.91
N ASP A 605 0.66 -30.07 20.53
CA ASP A 605 1.75 -29.66 21.42
C ASP A 605 2.07 -28.16 21.31
N LEU A 606 2.98 -27.67 22.15
CA LEU A 606 3.37 -26.25 22.21
C LEU A 606 4.10 -25.76 20.96
N GLU A 607 4.64 -26.67 20.15
CA GLU A 607 5.40 -26.35 18.93
C GLU A 607 4.62 -26.74 17.66
N SER A 608 3.46 -27.41 17.81
CA SER A 608 2.60 -27.81 16.69
C SER A 608 2.08 -26.61 15.89
N ARG A 609 2.07 -26.79 14.56
CA ARG A 609 1.59 -25.81 13.57
C ARG A 609 0.56 -26.48 12.68
N ILE A 610 -0.68 -26.50 13.16
CA ILE A 610 -1.78 -27.29 12.59
C ILE A 610 -2.68 -26.39 11.76
N CYS A 611 -2.94 -26.76 10.50
CA CYS A 611 -4.07 -26.24 9.75
C CYS A 611 -5.22 -27.24 9.77
N VAL A 612 -6.46 -26.76 9.92
CA VAL A 612 -7.70 -27.53 9.82
C VAL A 612 -8.42 -27.13 8.55
N VAL A 613 -8.64 -28.08 7.64
CA VAL A 613 -9.36 -27.90 6.38
C VAL A 613 -10.50 -28.90 6.26
N GLY A 614 -11.31 -28.77 5.21
CA GLY A 614 -12.55 -29.52 5.01
C GLY A 614 -13.69 -28.59 4.62
N GLU A 615 -14.85 -29.15 4.28
CA GLU A 615 -15.99 -28.39 3.73
C GLU A 615 -16.69 -27.51 4.78
N ASN A 616 -17.43 -26.48 4.33
CA ASN A 616 -18.17 -25.62 5.24
C ASN A 616 -19.44 -26.32 5.73
N GLY A 617 -19.56 -26.44 7.06
CA GLY A 617 -20.51 -27.33 7.72
C GLY A 617 -19.90 -28.66 8.20
N ALA A 618 -18.68 -29.04 7.79
CA ALA A 618 -18.01 -30.28 8.22
C ALA A 618 -17.55 -30.30 9.70
N GLY A 619 -18.05 -29.39 10.54
CA GLY A 619 -17.77 -29.36 11.97
C GLY A 619 -16.52 -28.58 12.41
N LYS A 620 -15.77 -27.93 11.49
CA LYS A 620 -14.50 -27.20 11.79
C LYS A 620 -14.55 -26.39 13.10
N SER A 621 -15.40 -25.36 13.19
CA SER A 621 -15.57 -24.52 14.40
C SER A 621 -16.23 -25.25 15.59
N THR A 622 -16.87 -26.41 15.38
CA THR A 622 -17.38 -27.26 16.47
C THR A 622 -16.23 -28.02 17.13
N MET A 623 -15.27 -28.53 16.34
CA MET A 623 -14.02 -29.11 16.88
C MET A 623 -13.24 -28.05 17.68
N LEU A 624 -13.14 -26.82 17.20
CA LEU A 624 -12.49 -25.73 17.96
C LEU A 624 -13.15 -25.47 19.32
N LYS A 625 -14.48 -25.45 19.38
CA LYS A 625 -15.23 -25.30 20.64
C LYS A 625 -15.03 -26.46 21.61
N ILE A 626 -14.95 -27.69 21.11
CA ILE A 626 -14.59 -28.86 21.92
C ILE A 626 -13.14 -28.70 22.42
N LEU A 627 -12.19 -28.33 21.55
CA LEU A 627 -10.79 -28.09 21.90
C LEU A 627 -10.62 -26.98 22.96
N MET A 628 -11.42 -25.92 22.92
CA MET A 628 -11.44 -24.89 23.99
C MET A 628 -12.09 -25.36 25.29
N GLY A 629 -13.10 -26.23 25.20
CA GLY A 629 -13.91 -26.70 26.34
C GLY A 629 -15.27 -26.01 26.45
N ASP A 630 -15.66 -25.17 25.48
CA ASP A 630 -16.99 -24.53 25.39
C ASP A 630 -18.10 -25.57 25.15
N LEU A 631 -17.76 -26.66 24.47
CA LEU A 631 -18.63 -27.81 24.24
C LEU A 631 -18.04 -29.05 24.90
N ALA A 632 -18.82 -29.69 25.77
CA ALA A 632 -18.48 -31.00 26.31
C ALA A 632 -18.65 -32.08 25.21
N PRO A 633 -17.72 -33.03 25.10
CA PRO A 633 -17.91 -34.20 24.24
C PRO A 633 -19.03 -35.09 24.79
N VAL A 634 -19.76 -35.79 23.91
CA VAL A 634 -20.85 -36.72 24.33
C VAL A 634 -20.25 -38.05 24.81
N ARG A 635 -19.14 -38.46 24.19
CA ARG A 635 -18.31 -39.59 24.57
C ARG A 635 -16.84 -39.24 24.28
N GLY A 636 -15.90 -39.96 24.88
CA GLY A 636 -14.47 -39.66 24.79
C GLY A 636 -14.02 -38.67 25.85
N ILE A 637 -12.73 -38.32 25.85
CA ILE A 637 -12.11 -37.48 26.88
C ILE A 637 -11.39 -36.31 26.20
N ARG A 638 -11.46 -35.13 26.84
CA ARG A 638 -10.62 -33.98 26.53
C ARG A 638 -9.57 -33.80 27.62
N HIS A 639 -8.30 -33.97 27.26
CA HIS A 639 -7.16 -33.63 28.09
C HIS A 639 -6.65 -32.22 27.72
N ALA A 640 -6.44 -31.37 28.73
CA ALA A 640 -5.86 -30.04 28.55
C ALA A 640 -4.98 -29.68 29.75
N HIS A 641 -3.80 -29.12 29.50
CA HIS A 641 -2.85 -28.77 30.55
C HIS A 641 -3.38 -27.62 31.44
N ARG A 642 -3.25 -27.75 32.77
CA ARG A 642 -3.88 -26.85 33.76
C ARG A 642 -3.52 -25.36 33.58
N ASN A 643 -2.31 -25.06 33.10
CA ASN A 643 -1.83 -23.70 32.93
C ASN A 643 -1.99 -23.17 31.49
N LEU A 644 -2.65 -23.92 30.60
CA LEU A 644 -2.84 -23.57 29.20
C LEU A 644 -3.80 -22.38 29.04
N LYS A 645 -3.27 -21.22 28.64
CA LYS A 645 -4.09 -20.09 28.18
C LYS A 645 -4.27 -20.18 26.66
N ILE A 646 -5.52 -20.28 26.22
CA ILE A 646 -5.89 -20.27 24.80
C ILE A 646 -6.33 -18.86 24.39
N GLY A 647 -5.75 -18.33 23.31
CA GLY A 647 -6.23 -17.13 22.62
C GLY A 647 -7.09 -17.55 21.43
N TYR A 648 -8.38 -17.25 21.45
CA TYR A 648 -9.30 -17.59 20.38
C TYR A 648 -9.66 -16.37 19.53
N PHE A 649 -9.49 -16.50 18.22
CA PHE A 649 -10.05 -15.61 17.21
C PHE A 649 -11.13 -16.37 16.44
N SER A 650 -12.35 -15.82 16.41
CA SER A 650 -13.49 -16.44 15.74
C SER A 650 -13.88 -15.67 14.47
N GLN A 651 -14.51 -16.35 13.50
CA GLN A 651 -15.02 -15.70 12.29
C GLN A 651 -15.97 -14.53 12.60
N HIS A 652 -16.79 -14.66 13.66
CA HIS A 652 -17.72 -13.63 14.15
C HIS A 652 -17.13 -12.72 15.24
N HIS A 653 -15.81 -12.69 15.46
CA HIS A 653 -15.24 -11.90 16.56
C HIS A 653 -15.44 -10.39 16.38
N VAL A 654 -15.57 -9.93 15.13
CA VAL A 654 -15.90 -8.54 14.79
C VAL A 654 -17.30 -8.15 15.28
N ASP A 655 -18.26 -9.06 15.17
CA ASP A 655 -19.66 -8.87 15.61
C ASP A 655 -19.79 -8.87 17.15
N GLN A 656 -18.79 -9.40 17.85
CA GLN A 656 -18.70 -9.45 19.32
C GLN A 656 -18.01 -8.20 19.94
N LEU A 657 -17.67 -7.20 19.12
CA LEU A 657 -17.09 -5.93 19.61
C LEU A 657 -18.21 -4.92 19.93
N ASP A 658 -18.07 -4.19 21.04
CA ASP A 658 -18.97 -3.09 21.40
C ASP A 658 -18.80 -1.93 20.39
N LEU A 659 -19.57 -1.95 19.29
CA LEU A 659 -19.41 -1.01 18.16
C LEU A 659 -19.54 0.47 18.57
N ASN A 660 -20.31 0.78 19.62
CA ASN A 660 -20.57 2.15 20.08
C ASN A 660 -19.43 2.75 20.94
N ILE A 661 -18.38 2.00 21.23
CA ILE A 661 -17.27 2.38 22.14
C ILE A 661 -15.99 2.58 21.31
N SER A 662 -15.03 3.40 21.77
CA SER A 662 -13.71 3.52 21.10
C SER A 662 -12.84 2.27 21.29
N ALA A 663 -11.85 2.07 20.40
CA ALA A 663 -10.97 0.90 20.50
C ALA A 663 -10.13 0.89 21.80
N VAL A 664 -9.73 2.05 22.31
CA VAL A 664 -9.03 2.20 23.60
C VAL A 664 -9.94 1.84 24.78
N GLU A 665 -11.15 2.41 24.83
CA GLU A 665 -12.12 2.12 25.90
C GLU A 665 -12.55 0.65 25.91
N LEU A 666 -12.65 0.01 24.74
CA LEU A 666 -12.96 -1.42 24.62
C LEU A 666 -11.89 -2.29 25.30
N LEU A 667 -10.60 -1.97 25.11
CA LEU A 667 -9.52 -2.65 25.83
C LEU A 667 -9.55 -2.33 27.32
N ALA A 668 -9.75 -1.08 27.72
CA ALA A 668 -9.83 -0.69 29.14
C ALA A 668 -11.01 -1.33 29.89
N LYS A 669 -12.15 -1.52 29.21
CA LYS A 669 -13.35 -2.21 29.72
C LYS A 669 -13.11 -3.71 29.92
N LYS A 670 -12.34 -4.36 29.05
CA LYS A 670 -12.02 -5.81 29.14
C LYS A 670 -10.82 -6.10 30.05
N PHE A 671 -9.86 -5.19 30.15
CA PHE A 671 -8.60 -5.37 30.90
C PHE A 671 -8.27 -4.17 31.79
N PRO A 672 -9.12 -3.85 32.80
CA PRO A 672 -8.92 -2.68 33.65
C PRO A 672 -7.62 -2.76 34.45
N GLY A 673 -6.98 -1.61 34.66
CA GLY A 673 -5.79 -1.45 35.51
C GLY A 673 -4.49 -1.05 34.80
N LYS A 674 -4.49 -0.90 33.47
CA LYS A 674 -3.36 -0.32 32.71
C LYS A 674 -3.61 1.14 32.32
N THR A 675 -2.54 1.86 31.97
CA THR A 675 -2.59 3.26 31.52
C THR A 675 -3.17 3.39 30.11
N GLU A 676 -3.66 4.59 29.75
CA GLU A 676 -4.18 4.83 28.39
C GLU A 676 -3.10 4.69 27.31
N GLU A 677 -1.88 5.08 27.64
CA GLU A 677 -0.70 4.98 26.77
C GLU A 677 -0.36 3.52 26.44
N GLU A 678 -0.52 2.59 27.38
CA GLU A 678 -0.35 1.15 27.14
C GLU A 678 -1.39 0.59 26.15
N TYR A 679 -2.68 0.94 26.28
CA TYR A 679 -3.69 0.49 25.31
C TYR A 679 -3.43 1.09 23.92
N ARG A 680 -3.06 2.37 23.85
CA ARG A 680 -2.70 3.06 22.60
C ARG A 680 -1.44 2.45 21.95
N HIS A 681 -0.43 2.08 22.74
CA HIS A 681 0.77 1.39 22.25
C HIS A 681 0.45 -0.04 21.77
N GLN A 682 -0.39 -0.78 22.51
CA GLN A 682 -0.87 -2.10 22.10
C GLN A 682 -1.60 -2.01 20.76
N LEU A 683 -2.59 -1.13 20.60
CA LEU A 683 -3.31 -0.90 19.34
C LEU A 683 -2.39 -0.45 18.21
N GLY A 684 -1.42 0.44 18.51
CA GLY A 684 -0.37 0.86 17.57
C GLY A 684 0.46 -0.32 17.05
N SER A 685 0.78 -1.29 17.90
CA SER A 685 1.48 -2.53 17.52
C SER A 685 0.64 -3.52 16.69
N TYR A 686 -0.61 -3.17 16.38
CA TYR A 686 -1.47 -3.87 15.42
C TYR A 686 -1.89 -2.96 14.24
N GLY A 687 -1.27 -1.79 14.08
CA GLY A 687 -1.57 -0.86 12.98
C GLY A 687 -2.86 -0.05 13.17
N VAL A 688 -3.26 0.20 14.43
CA VAL A 688 -4.39 1.06 14.81
C VAL A 688 -3.86 2.17 15.73
N SER A 689 -3.39 3.27 15.14
CA SER A 689 -2.70 4.37 15.85
C SER A 689 -3.36 5.73 15.61
N GLY A 690 -2.99 6.71 16.44
CA GLY A 690 -3.53 8.07 16.37
C GLY A 690 -5.05 8.12 16.56
N GLU A 691 -5.74 8.91 15.74
CA GLU A 691 -7.20 9.06 15.79
C GLU A 691 -7.97 7.74 15.64
N LEU A 692 -7.43 6.76 14.90
CA LEU A 692 -8.12 5.48 14.67
C LEU A 692 -8.35 4.68 15.95
N ALA A 693 -7.54 4.91 16.99
CA ALA A 693 -7.71 4.27 18.29
C ALA A 693 -8.82 4.92 19.15
N VAL A 694 -9.13 6.21 18.90
CA VAL A 694 -10.11 7.02 19.65
C VAL A 694 -11.48 7.05 18.96
N ARG A 695 -11.53 6.81 17.64
CA ARG A 695 -12.79 6.68 16.89
C ARG A 695 -13.62 5.47 17.38
N PRO A 696 -14.96 5.54 17.33
CA PRO A 696 -15.83 4.44 17.74
C PRO A 696 -15.68 3.24 16.79
N VAL A 697 -15.67 2.03 17.35
CA VAL A 697 -15.39 0.79 16.61
C VAL A 697 -16.34 0.60 15.42
N ALA A 698 -17.59 1.05 15.51
CA ALA A 698 -18.56 1.08 14.41
C ALA A 698 -17.97 1.64 13.10
N SER A 699 -17.25 2.77 13.20
CA SER A 699 -16.70 3.54 12.08
C SER A 699 -15.46 2.92 11.42
N LEU A 700 -14.86 1.90 12.04
CA LEU A 700 -13.68 1.21 11.52
C LEU A 700 -14.05 0.25 10.38
N SER A 701 -13.15 0.09 9.41
CA SER A 701 -13.30 -0.93 8.36
C SER A 701 -13.16 -2.36 8.93
N GLY A 702 -13.63 -3.38 8.21
CA GLY A 702 -13.55 -4.78 8.66
C GLY A 702 -12.14 -5.19 9.10
N GLY A 703 -11.13 -4.94 8.27
CA GLY A 703 -9.73 -5.22 8.61
C GLY A 703 -9.18 -4.41 9.79
N GLN A 704 -9.68 -3.18 10.02
CA GLN A 704 -9.34 -2.41 11.23
C GLN A 704 -10.00 -3.03 12.48
N LYS A 705 -11.25 -3.48 12.39
CA LYS A 705 -11.94 -4.21 13.47
C LYS A 705 -11.21 -5.53 13.80
N SER A 706 -10.78 -6.29 12.79
CA SER A 706 -9.94 -7.48 12.97
C SER A 706 -8.61 -7.15 13.67
N ARG A 707 -7.92 -6.06 13.29
CA ARG A 707 -6.69 -5.60 13.99
C ARG A 707 -6.93 -5.27 15.47
N VAL A 708 -8.05 -4.62 15.81
CA VAL A 708 -8.46 -4.39 17.21
C VAL A 708 -8.71 -5.71 17.94
N ALA A 709 -9.35 -6.70 17.30
CA ALA A 709 -9.56 -8.02 17.86
C ALA A 709 -8.24 -8.78 18.12
N PHE A 710 -7.25 -8.72 17.21
CA PHE A 710 -5.91 -9.28 17.46
C PHE A 710 -5.19 -8.58 18.63
N ALA A 711 -5.26 -7.24 18.72
CA ALA A 711 -4.70 -6.48 19.83
C ALA A 711 -5.33 -6.88 21.19
N GLN A 712 -6.65 -7.10 21.20
CA GLN A 712 -7.42 -7.57 22.36
C GLN A 712 -7.06 -9.02 22.75
N MET A 713 -6.99 -9.94 21.80
CA MET A 713 -6.68 -11.35 22.06
C MET A 713 -5.28 -11.54 22.63
N THR A 714 -4.29 -10.87 22.04
CA THR A 714 -2.88 -10.99 22.47
C THR A 714 -2.59 -10.31 23.81
N MET A 715 -3.46 -9.40 24.27
CA MET A 715 -3.33 -8.71 25.56
C MET A 715 -3.42 -9.64 26.78
N LEU A 716 -3.96 -10.86 26.62
CA LEU A 716 -3.97 -11.92 27.63
C LEU A 716 -2.63 -12.67 27.78
N CYS A 717 -1.69 -12.46 26.86
CA CYS A 717 -0.48 -13.27 26.66
C CYS A 717 -0.75 -14.79 26.71
N PRO A 718 -1.62 -15.33 25.84
CA PRO A 718 -1.92 -16.76 25.80
C PRO A 718 -0.75 -17.58 25.21
N ASN A 719 -0.66 -18.84 25.63
CA ASN A 719 0.40 -19.78 25.25
C ASN A 719 0.11 -20.51 23.93
N PHE A 720 -1.15 -20.51 23.51
CA PHE A 720 -1.66 -21.28 22.39
C PHE A 720 -2.73 -20.46 21.68
N TYR A 721 -2.67 -20.35 20.35
CA TYR A 721 -3.68 -19.65 19.56
C TYR A 721 -4.55 -20.62 18.78
N ILE A 722 -5.85 -20.34 18.76
CA ILE A 722 -6.83 -20.98 17.88
C ILE A 722 -7.43 -19.87 17.02
N LEU A 723 -7.26 -19.97 15.70
CA LEU A 723 -7.66 -18.92 14.75
C LEU A 723 -8.63 -19.50 13.71
N ASP A 724 -9.90 -19.09 13.77
CA ASP A 724 -10.96 -19.51 12.83
C ASP A 724 -11.11 -18.47 11.71
N GLU A 725 -10.60 -18.78 10.51
CA GLU A 725 -10.50 -17.91 9.32
C GLU A 725 -9.96 -16.48 9.59
N PRO A 726 -8.73 -16.34 10.14
CA PRO A 726 -8.16 -15.04 10.55
C PRO A 726 -7.78 -14.12 9.37
N THR A 727 -7.73 -14.64 8.16
CA THR A 727 -7.46 -13.88 6.92
C THR A 727 -8.66 -13.02 6.50
N ASN A 728 -9.87 -13.32 6.99
CA ASN A 728 -11.09 -12.60 6.60
C ASN A 728 -11.00 -11.10 6.90
N HIS A 729 -11.34 -10.32 5.87
CA HIS A 729 -11.30 -8.85 5.83
C HIS A 729 -9.91 -8.21 6.07
N LEU A 730 -8.83 -8.98 6.17
CA LEU A 730 -7.48 -8.44 6.26
C LEU A 730 -6.96 -7.97 4.89
N ASP A 731 -6.04 -7.00 4.92
CA ASP A 731 -5.24 -6.68 3.74
C ASP A 731 -4.19 -7.77 3.51
N MET A 732 -3.87 -8.05 2.25
CA MET A 732 -2.74 -8.89 1.84
C MET A 732 -1.43 -8.59 2.59
N GLU A 733 -1.09 -7.32 2.80
CA GLU A 733 0.06 -6.88 3.63
C GLU A 733 -0.05 -7.33 5.09
N THR A 734 -1.26 -7.33 5.64
CA THR A 734 -1.56 -7.70 7.02
C THR A 734 -1.56 -9.22 7.20
N ILE A 735 -1.95 -9.98 6.17
CA ILE A 735 -1.83 -11.44 6.13
C ILE A 735 -0.34 -11.83 6.15
N GLU A 736 0.51 -11.16 5.38
CA GLU A 736 1.97 -11.41 5.43
C GLU A 736 2.60 -10.94 6.75
N ALA A 737 2.11 -9.87 7.36
CA ALA A 737 2.53 -9.45 8.71
C ALA A 737 2.15 -10.50 9.77
N LEU A 738 0.91 -11.00 9.72
CA LEU A 738 0.38 -12.04 10.58
C LEU A 738 1.18 -13.34 10.45
N ALA A 739 1.48 -13.77 9.22
CA ALA A 739 2.31 -14.94 8.95
C ALA A 739 3.74 -14.79 9.52
N LYS A 740 4.40 -13.66 9.24
CA LYS A 740 5.74 -13.35 9.77
C LYS A 740 5.77 -13.30 11.30
N ALA A 741 4.66 -12.93 11.96
CA ALA A 741 4.56 -12.83 13.40
C ALA A 741 4.20 -14.17 14.07
N LEU A 742 3.31 -14.98 13.47
CA LEU A 742 2.97 -16.33 13.95
C LEU A 742 4.09 -17.35 13.74
N ASN A 743 4.90 -17.21 12.68
CA ASN A 743 6.09 -18.04 12.47
C ASN A 743 7.19 -17.75 13.52
N LYS A 744 7.28 -16.49 14.01
CA LYS A 744 8.19 -16.11 15.12
C LYS A 744 7.68 -16.51 16.50
N PHE A 745 6.37 -16.75 16.65
CA PHE A 745 5.77 -17.14 17.92
C PHE A 745 6.19 -18.55 18.34
N ARG A 746 6.43 -18.76 19.64
CA ARG A 746 6.99 -20.01 20.21
C ARG A 746 5.97 -20.96 20.84
N GLY A 747 4.68 -20.61 20.81
CA GLY A 747 3.59 -21.42 21.35
C GLY A 747 2.80 -22.14 20.27
N GLY A 748 1.79 -22.92 20.67
CA GLY A 748 1.02 -23.74 19.73
C GLY A 748 0.06 -22.90 18.89
N VAL A 749 -0.17 -23.30 17.63
CA VAL A 749 -1.13 -22.63 16.74
C VAL A 749 -1.97 -23.66 16.01
N ILE A 750 -3.29 -23.57 16.17
CA ILE A 750 -4.30 -24.22 15.33
C ILE A 750 -4.96 -23.14 14.47
N LEU A 751 -5.02 -23.37 13.17
CA LEU A 751 -5.52 -22.44 12.16
C LEU A 751 -6.61 -23.10 11.31
N VAL A 752 -7.78 -22.50 11.19
CA VAL A 752 -8.70 -22.76 10.06
C VAL A 752 -8.43 -21.66 9.03
N SER A 753 -8.13 -22.05 7.79
CA SER A 753 -7.95 -21.11 6.69
C SER A 753 -8.30 -21.74 5.35
N HIS A 754 -8.63 -20.91 4.36
CA HIS A 754 -8.71 -21.29 2.95
C HIS A 754 -7.53 -20.78 2.09
N ASP A 755 -6.63 -19.93 2.64
CA ASP A 755 -5.48 -19.34 1.93
C ASP A 755 -4.28 -20.31 1.87
N GLU A 756 -4.05 -20.91 0.70
CA GLU A 756 -2.93 -21.83 0.40
C GLU A 756 -1.55 -21.24 0.79
N ARG A 757 -1.32 -19.95 0.55
CA ARG A 757 -0.04 -19.29 0.84
C ARG A 757 0.14 -19.10 2.34
N PHE A 758 -0.92 -18.67 3.04
CA PHE A 758 -0.90 -18.49 4.50
C PHE A 758 -0.70 -19.83 5.22
N ILE A 759 -1.35 -20.90 4.74
CA ILE A 759 -1.16 -22.28 5.24
C ILE A 759 0.29 -22.72 5.01
N ARG A 760 0.82 -22.66 3.78
CA ARG A 760 2.21 -23.06 3.46
C ARG A 760 3.28 -22.29 4.24
N LEU A 761 3.02 -21.04 4.64
CA LEU A 761 3.97 -20.20 5.39
C LEU A 761 4.01 -20.48 6.91
N LEU A 762 3.04 -21.23 7.43
CA LEU A 762 2.84 -21.43 8.86
C LEU A 762 2.76 -22.90 9.28
N CYS A 763 2.01 -23.71 8.54
CA CYS A 763 1.53 -25.01 9.00
C CYS A 763 2.40 -26.15 8.49
N GLN A 764 2.73 -27.06 9.41
CA GLN A 764 3.51 -28.27 9.16
C GLN A 764 2.61 -29.51 9.13
N GLU A 765 1.45 -29.43 9.79
CA GLU A 765 0.46 -30.51 9.86
C GLU A 765 -0.86 -30.03 9.27
N LEU A 766 -1.54 -30.90 8.53
CA LEU A 766 -2.85 -30.64 7.97
C LEU A 766 -3.86 -31.65 8.52
N TRP A 767 -4.96 -31.17 9.09
CA TRP A 767 -6.06 -31.97 9.63
C TRP A 767 -7.28 -31.77 8.73
N VAL A 768 -7.76 -32.83 8.08
CA VAL A 768 -8.90 -32.79 7.16
C VAL A 768 -10.15 -33.28 7.87
N CYS A 769 -11.15 -32.40 8.04
CA CYS A 769 -12.47 -32.74 8.54
C CYS A 769 -13.37 -33.24 7.39
N GLU A 770 -13.54 -34.55 7.28
CA GLU A 770 -14.38 -35.20 6.27
C GLU A 770 -15.20 -36.36 6.89
N LYS A 771 -16.40 -36.61 6.38
CA LYS A 771 -17.17 -37.85 6.65
C LYS A 771 -17.39 -38.18 8.16
N ALA A 772 -17.46 -37.14 8.99
CA ALA A 772 -17.56 -37.19 10.45
C ALA A 772 -16.34 -37.78 11.20
N THR A 773 -15.16 -37.77 10.57
CA THR A 773 -13.86 -38.00 11.21
C THR A 773 -12.89 -36.86 10.89
N VAL A 774 -11.71 -36.88 11.51
CA VAL A 774 -10.61 -35.96 11.18
C VAL A 774 -9.36 -36.78 10.91
N THR A 775 -8.71 -36.56 9.77
CA THR A 775 -7.49 -37.26 9.36
C THR A 775 -6.30 -36.32 9.29
N ARG A 776 -5.14 -36.79 9.76
CA ARG A 776 -3.84 -36.10 9.63
C ARG A 776 -3.25 -36.43 8.26
N ILE A 777 -2.86 -35.39 7.50
CA ILE A 777 -2.09 -35.49 6.26
C ILE A 777 -0.68 -34.95 6.53
N GLU A 778 0.34 -35.69 6.09
CA GLU A 778 1.75 -35.37 6.36
C GLU A 778 2.47 -34.76 5.15
N GLY A 779 2.00 -34.98 3.91
CA GLY A 779 2.46 -34.25 2.71
C GLY A 779 1.93 -32.81 2.59
N GLY A 780 1.33 -32.28 3.66
CA GLY A 780 0.87 -30.89 3.76
C GLY A 780 -0.23 -30.54 2.75
N PHE A 781 -0.22 -29.29 2.28
CA PHE A 781 -1.28 -28.75 1.42
C PHE A 781 -1.23 -29.31 -0.01
N ASP A 782 -0.03 -29.62 -0.54
CA ASP A 782 0.11 -30.10 -1.92
C ASP A 782 -0.49 -31.50 -2.11
N GLU A 783 -0.23 -32.44 -1.18
CA GLU A 783 -0.90 -33.75 -1.17
C GLU A 783 -2.42 -33.62 -1.08
N TYR A 784 -2.93 -32.70 -0.24
CA TYR A 784 -4.37 -32.44 -0.13
C TYR A 784 -4.99 -31.85 -1.40
N ARG A 785 -4.31 -30.90 -2.07
CA ARG A 785 -4.78 -30.33 -3.34
C ARG A 785 -4.83 -31.41 -4.43
N ASP A 786 -3.84 -32.29 -4.49
CA ASP A 786 -3.77 -33.34 -5.49
C ASP A 786 -4.85 -34.42 -5.24
N ILE A 787 -5.14 -34.74 -3.96
CA ILE A 787 -6.31 -35.55 -3.55
C ILE A 787 -7.63 -34.90 -4.02
N LEU A 788 -7.80 -33.58 -3.84
CA LEU A 788 -8.99 -32.85 -4.33
C LEU A 788 -9.09 -32.88 -5.86
N GLN A 789 -7.99 -32.72 -6.59
CA GLN A 789 -7.98 -32.83 -8.05
C GLN A 789 -8.36 -34.24 -8.53
N GLU A 790 -7.91 -35.29 -7.83
CA GLU A 790 -8.37 -36.66 -8.10
C GLU A 790 -9.87 -36.84 -7.82
N GLN A 791 -10.41 -36.24 -6.75
CA GLN A 791 -11.85 -36.27 -6.47
C GLN A 791 -12.63 -35.59 -7.61
N PHE A 792 -12.24 -34.39 -8.03
CA PHE A 792 -12.89 -33.67 -9.13
C PHE A 792 -12.89 -34.45 -10.46
N ARG A 793 -11.77 -35.14 -10.80
CA ARG A 793 -11.71 -36.02 -11.97
C ARG A 793 -12.63 -37.25 -11.84
N LYS A 794 -12.75 -37.83 -10.65
CA LYS A 794 -13.64 -38.99 -10.38
C LYS A 794 -15.13 -38.60 -10.41
N GLU A 795 -15.43 -37.34 -10.13
CA GLU A 795 -16.79 -36.77 -10.16
C GLU A 795 -17.17 -36.17 -11.53
N GLY A 796 -16.21 -35.99 -12.45
CA GLY A 796 -16.45 -35.44 -13.78
C GLY A 796 -16.54 -33.91 -13.84
N PHE A 797 -15.92 -33.20 -12.90
CA PHE A 797 -15.82 -31.73 -12.89
C PHE A 797 -14.57 -31.17 -13.60
N LEU A 798 -13.64 -32.06 -14.00
CA LEU A 798 -12.37 -31.79 -14.72
C LEU A 798 -12.21 -32.75 -15.90
#